data_AF-A0AAI9A1T3-F1
#
_entry.id   AF-A0AAI9A1T3-F1
#
_cell.length_a   1.000
_cell.length_b   1.000
_cell.length_c   1.000
_cell.angle_alpha   90.00
_cell.angle_beta   90.00
_cell.angle_gamma   90.00
#
_symmetry.space_group_name_H-M   'P 1'
#
loop_
_entity.id
_entity.type
_entity.pdbx_description
1 polymer ?
#
loop_
_entity_poly.entity_id
_entity_poly.type
_entity_poly.pdbx_seq_one_letter_code
_entity_poly.pdbx_strand_id
1 'polypeptide(L)'
;MKNPFFERRCRYSIRKLSVGACSLMIGAVLFAGPALAEETAVPENSGANTELVSGESEHSTNEVDKQNEGEHARENKLEKAEAASAAKPEEKAGEVVAETPSAEAKPEATNQGDESKPSAEANKTEKEVQPDVPKNTEKTLKPKEIKFNSWEELLKWEPGAREDDAINRGSVILASRRTGHLVNEKASKEAKVQALSNTNSKAKDHASVGGEEFKAYAFDYWQYLDSMVFWEGLVPTPDVIDAGHRNGVPVYGTLFFNWSNSIADQERFAEALKQDADGSFPIARKLVDMAKYYGYDGYFINQETTGDLVKPLGEKMRQFMLYSKEYAAKVNHPIKYSWYDAMTYNYGRYHQDGLGEYNYQFMQPEGDKVPADNFFANFNWDKAKNDYTIATANWIGRNPYDVFAGLELQQGGSYKTKVKWNDILDENGKLRLSLGLFAPDTITSLGKTGEDYHKNEDIFFTGYQGDPTGQKPGDKDWYGIANLVADRTPAVGNTFTTSFNTGHGKKWFVDGKVSKDSEWNYRSVSGVLPTWRWWQTSTGEKLRAEYDFTDAYNGGNSLKFSGDVAGKTDQDVRLYSTKLEVTEKTKLRVAHKRGKGSKVYMAFSTTPDYKFDDADAWKELTLSDNWTNEEFDLSSLAGKTIYAVKLFFEHEGAVKDYQFNLGQLTISDN
;
A
#
# COMPACT_ATOMS: atom_id res chain seq x y z
N MET A 1 -4.37 3.79 53.79
CA MET A 1 -3.15 4.31 53.12
C MET A 1 -3.44 4.41 51.63
N LYS A 2 -2.94 5.45 50.95
CA LYS A 2 -3.15 5.64 49.50
C LYS A 2 -2.03 4.94 48.72
N ASN A 3 -2.35 4.31 47.60
CA ASN A 3 -1.36 4.05 46.55
C ASN A 3 -2.06 4.19 45.18
N PRO A 4 -1.69 5.16 44.33
CA PRO A 4 -2.44 5.48 43.12
C PRO A 4 -2.00 4.61 41.94
N PHE A 5 -2.96 3.94 41.30
CA PHE A 5 -2.72 3.36 39.98
C PHE A 5 -2.76 4.47 38.92
N PHE A 6 -1.72 4.57 38.09
CA PHE A 6 -1.63 5.55 37.02
C PHE A 6 -2.50 5.15 35.82
N GLU A 7 -3.52 5.94 35.50
CA GLU A 7 -4.21 5.88 34.20
C GLU A 7 -3.21 6.24 33.08
N ARG A 8 -2.83 5.27 32.24
CA ARG A 8 -2.20 5.57 30.95
C ARG A 8 -3.27 5.88 29.90
N ARG A 9 -3.69 7.13 29.84
CA ARG A 9 -4.33 7.67 28.62
C ARG A 9 -3.27 7.71 27.51
N CYS A 10 -3.31 6.77 26.58
CA CYS A 10 -2.44 6.76 25.38
C CYS A 10 -2.85 7.86 24.38
N ARG A 11 -2.61 9.12 24.76
CA ARG A 11 -2.63 10.27 23.86
C ARG A 11 -1.25 10.37 23.20
N TYR A 12 -1.13 9.87 21.97
CA TYR A 12 0.07 10.08 21.17
C TYR A 12 0.17 11.54 20.75
N SER A 13 0.97 12.31 21.50
CA SER A 13 1.31 13.69 21.17
C SER A 13 2.72 13.74 20.62
N ILE A 14 2.88 14.20 19.37
CA ILE A 14 4.19 14.49 18.77
C ILE A 14 4.75 15.78 19.41
N ARG A 15 5.18 15.68 20.67
CA ARG A 15 5.81 16.76 21.45
C ARG A 15 7.10 16.32 22.14
N LYS A 16 7.97 15.62 21.42
CA LYS A 16 9.39 15.41 21.78
C LYS A 16 10.31 15.28 20.54
N LEU A 17 10.33 16.30 19.67
CA LEU A 17 11.38 16.51 18.66
C LEU A 17 11.30 17.94 18.08
N SER A 18 11.27 18.94 18.96
CA SER A 18 11.20 20.36 18.57
C SER A 18 12.16 21.19 19.41
N VAL A 19 13.45 20.99 19.15
CA VAL A 19 14.55 21.90 19.51
C VAL A 19 15.19 22.29 18.18
N GLY A 20 15.39 23.55 17.81
CA GLY A 20 15.13 24.78 18.56
C GLY A 20 16.02 25.88 17.97
N ALA A 21 15.53 26.61 16.97
CA ALA A 21 16.27 27.68 16.30
C ALA A 21 15.33 28.88 16.05
N CYS A 22 15.37 29.83 16.99
CA CYS A 22 14.85 31.18 16.79
C CYS A 22 16.03 32.15 16.66
N SER A 23 15.77 33.33 16.07
CA SER A 23 16.72 34.41 15.68
C SER A 23 17.03 34.38 14.16
N LEU A 24 16.90 35.45 13.38
CA LEU A 24 16.61 36.86 13.69
C LEU A 24 15.74 37.50 12.59
N MET A 25 14.85 38.42 12.98
CA MET A 25 14.22 39.39 12.08
C MET A 25 14.99 40.72 12.17
N ILE A 26 15.56 41.20 11.05
CA ILE A 26 15.88 42.61 10.84
C ILE A 26 15.47 42.95 9.41
N GLY A 27 14.55 43.91 9.26
CA GLY A 27 14.14 44.43 7.95
C GLY A 27 14.89 45.71 7.57
N ALA A 28 14.97 45.97 6.27
CA ALA A 28 15.26 47.28 5.69
C ALA A 28 14.37 47.46 4.45
N VAL A 29 14.01 48.71 4.13
CA VAL A 29 12.84 49.07 3.31
C VAL A 29 13.22 50.06 2.21
N LEU A 30 12.36 50.20 1.17
CA LEU A 30 12.35 51.21 0.09
C LEU A 30 13.34 50.92 -1.06
N PHE A 31 13.06 51.17 -2.35
CA PHE A 31 12.06 51.98 -3.10
C PHE A 31 11.59 51.18 -4.35
N ALA A 32 10.57 51.51 -5.16
CA ALA A 32 9.35 52.34 -5.13
C ALA A 32 8.45 51.93 -6.34
N GLY A 33 7.14 52.21 -6.32
CA GLY A 33 6.23 51.98 -7.47
C GLY A 33 6.24 53.16 -8.47
N PRO A 34 5.16 53.42 -9.25
CA PRO A 34 3.88 52.70 -9.43
C PRO A 34 3.70 52.23 -10.93
N ALA A 35 2.57 51.76 -11.48
CA ALA A 35 1.16 51.93 -11.15
C ALA A 35 0.24 50.90 -11.86
N LEU A 36 -0.93 50.62 -11.23
CA LEU A 36 -2.30 50.53 -11.78
C LEU A 36 -2.60 49.66 -13.04
N ALA A 37 -3.72 48.93 -13.14
CA ALA A 37 -4.97 48.97 -12.36
C ALA A 37 -5.69 47.60 -12.24
N GLU A 38 -6.47 47.43 -11.17
CA GLU A 38 -7.65 46.54 -11.09
C GLU A 38 -8.81 47.18 -11.89
N GLU A 39 -9.83 46.46 -12.38
CA GLU A 39 -11.10 46.06 -11.72
C GLU A 39 -12.00 45.50 -12.86
N THR A 40 -13.17 44.85 -12.72
CA THR A 40 -14.13 44.64 -11.60
C THR A 40 -14.94 43.34 -11.85
N ALA A 41 -15.79 42.94 -10.90
CA ALA A 41 -16.70 41.78 -10.98
C ALA A 41 -18.20 42.16 -11.04
N VAL A 42 -19.02 41.35 -11.76
CA VAL A 42 -20.35 40.73 -11.40
C VAL A 42 -21.39 41.63 -10.64
N PRO A 43 -22.72 41.74 -11.00
CA PRO A 43 -23.68 40.61 -10.98
C PRO A 43 -25.03 40.66 -11.80
N GLU A 44 -25.78 39.54 -11.69
CA GLU A 44 -27.25 39.35 -11.56
C GLU A 44 -28.33 39.59 -12.67
N ASN A 45 -28.97 38.48 -13.07
CA ASN A 45 -30.39 38.08 -12.86
C ASN A 45 -31.60 38.90 -13.43
N SER A 46 -32.48 38.24 -14.21
CA SER A 46 -33.96 38.20 -14.04
C SER A 46 -34.72 37.69 -15.29
N GLY A 47 -35.93 37.13 -15.08
CA GLY A 47 -36.99 37.06 -16.10
C GLY A 47 -37.46 35.65 -16.52
N ALA A 48 -38.70 35.29 -16.18
CA ALA A 48 -39.39 34.08 -16.65
C ALA A 48 -40.63 34.43 -17.50
N ASN A 49 -40.99 33.55 -18.44
CA ASN A 49 -42.31 33.35 -19.11
C ASN A 49 -42.17 32.08 -19.99
N THR A 50 -42.96 31.00 -19.83
CA THR A 50 -44.31 30.72 -20.42
C THR A 50 -44.34 30.79 -21.96
N GLU A 51 -44.92 29.87 -22.74
CA GLU A 51 -45.65 28.60 -22.49
C GLU A 51 -45.87 27.83 -23.83
N LEU A 52 -46.24 26.52 -23.81
CA LEU A 52 -47.02 25.77 -24.86
C LEU A 52 -46.35 25.55 -26.27
N VAL A 53 -46.65 24.54 -27.14
CA VAL A 53 -47.40 23.26 -27.07
C VAL A 53 -47.08 22.35 -28.30
N SER A 54 -47.14 21.01 -28.14
CA SER A 54 -47.29 19.93 -29.16
C SER A 54 -46.30 19.83 -30.36
N GLY A 55 -46.05 18.66 -30.96
CA GLY A 55 -46.55 17.30 -30.70
C GLY A 55 -45.94 16.28 -31.67
N GLU A 56 -46.27 15.00 -31.47
CA GLU A 56 -46.60 13.94 -32.45
C GLU A 56 -45.98 13.97 -33.88
N SER A 57 -45.60 12.86 -34.51
CA SER A 57 -45.67 11.42 -34.17
C SER A 57 -44.96 10.59 -35.27
N GLU A 58 -44.55 9.35 -34.95
CA GLU A 58 -44.54 8.18 -35.87
C GLU A 58 -43.68 8.24 -37.19
N HIS A 59 -43.34 7.16 -37.89
CA HIS A 59 -43.73 5.74 -37.77
C HIS A 59 -42.67 4.78 -38.39
N SER A 60 -42.76 3.49 -38.00
CA SER A 60 -42.58 2.28 -38.86
C SER A 60 -41.25 1.97 -39.59
N THR A 61 -40.90 0.71 -39.91
CA THR A 61 -40.83 -0.59 -39.18
C THR A 61 -40.33 -1.67 -40.15
N ASN A 62 -39.76 -2.77 -39.62
CA ASN A 62 -39.63 -4.11 -40.23
C ASN A 62 -38.62 -4.30 -41.39
N GLU A 63 -38.13 -5.49 -41.76
CA GLU A 63 -37.80 -6.82 -41.15
C GLU A 63 -37.54 -7.81 -42.33
N VAL A 64 -36.90 -8.98 -42.09
CA VAL A 64 -36.92 -10.23 -42.92
C VAL A 64 -36.21 -10.20 -44.30
N ASP A 65 -35.37 -11.17 -44.73
CA ASP A 65 -34.62 -12.26 -44.04
C ASP A 65 -33.47 -12.82 -44.94
N LYS A 66 -32.52 -13.54 -44.32
CA LYS A 66 -31.78 -14.77 -44.74
C LYS A 66 -31.17 -15.06 -46.15
N GLN A 67 -30.07 -15.83 -46.04
CA GLN A 67 -29.57 -16.94 -46.90
C GLN A 67 -28.84 -16.65 -48.23
N ASN A 68 -27.56 -17.02 -48.31
CA ASN A 68 -27.18 -18.32 -48.93
C ASN A 68 -25.71 -18.73 -48.67
N GLU A 69 -25.47 -20.04 -48.73
CA GLU A 69 -24.14 -20.69 -48.71
C GLU A 69 -23.57 -20.83 -50.14
N GLY A 70 -22.26 -21.13 -50.29
CA GLY A 70 -21.68 -21.50 -51.58
C GLY A 70 -20.14 -21.54 -51.60
N GLU A 71 -19.57 -22.74 -51.69
CA GLU A 71 -18.11 -22.99 -51.64
C GLU A 71 -17.37 -22.59 -52.92
N HIS A 72 -16.08 -22.25 -52.81
CA HIS A 72 -15.07 -22.85 -53.70
C HIS A 72 -13.65 -22.78 -53.11
N ALA A 73 -12.97 -23.92 -53.10
CA ALA A 73 -11.58 -24.06 -52.66
C ALA A 73 -10.57 -23.90 -53.80
N ARG A 74 -9.34 -23.43 -53.49
CA ARG A 74 -8.12 -23.83 -54.21
C ARG A 74 -6.83 -23.52 -53.45
N GLU A 75 -5.84 -24.39 -53.66
CA GLU A 75 -4.53 -24.40 -53.00
C GLU A 75 -3.54 -23.43 -53.65
N ASN A 76 -2.60 -22.83 -52.88
CA ASN A 76 -1.19 -23.28 -52.88
C ASN A 76 -0.20 -22.42 -52.05
N LYS A 77 0.72 -23.14 -51.39
CA LYS A 77 2.15 -22.87 -51.07
C LYS A 77 2.73 -21.44 -50.97
N LEU A 78 3.33 -21.18 -49.80
CA LEU A 78 4.77 -20.88 -49.57
C LEU A 78 5.62 -20.35 -50.74
N GLU A 79 6.29 -19.20 -50.57
CA GLU A 79 7.77 -19.13 -50.51
C GLU A 79 8.34 -17.81 -49.93
N LYS A 80 9.67 -17.78 -49.71
CA LYS A 80 10.47 -16.67 -49.15
C LYS A 80 11.04 -15.74 -50.24
N ALA A 81 11.28 -14.46 -49.91
CA ALA A 81 12.52 -13.68 -50.14
C ALA A 81 12.29 -12.25 -49.59
N GLU A 82 13.12 -11.66 -48.71
CA GLU A 82 14.50 -11.13 -48.89
C GLU A 82 14.59 -9.79 -49.67
N ALA A 83 15.60 -8.97 -49.35
CA ALA A 83 15.56 -7.51 -49.48
C ALA A 83 16.69 -6.89 -50.34
N ALA A 84 16.47 -5.65 -50.82
CA ALA A 84 17.49 -4.68 -51.26
C ALA A 84 16.88 -3.25 -51.20
N SER A 85 17.44 -2.28 -50.46
CA SER A 85 18.42 -1.24 -50.90
C SER A 85 17.87 -0.26 -51.97
N ALA A 86 18.10 1.05 -51.97
CA ALA A 86 19.16 1.93 -51.43
C ALA A 86 18.61 3.40 -51.32
N ALA A 87 19.31 4.50 -50.98
CA ALA A 87 20.70 4.80 -50.59
C ALA A 87 20.75 6.11 -49.75
N LYS A 88 21.94 6.44 -49.21
CA LYS A 88 22.28 7.64 -48.41
C LYS A 88 22.71 8.83 -49.29
N PRO A 89 23.01 10.02 -48.69
CA PRO A 89 24.44 10.39 -48.54
C PRO A 89 24.75 11.10 -47.21
N GLU A 90 25.95 11.65 -47.01
CA GLU A 90 27.24 10.98 -46.69
C GLU A 90 28.22 12.06 -46.19
N GLU A 91 28.99 11.81 -45.13
CA GLU A 91 30.33 12.41 -44.94
C GLU A 91 31.18 11.59 -43.94
N LYS A 92 32.52 11.60 -44.12
CA LYS A 92 33.56 10.81 -43.40
C LYS A 92 34.54 11.79 -42.71
N ALA A 93 34.99 11.60 -41.46
CA ALA A 93 35.87 10.57 -40.89
C ALA A 93 37.37 10.70 -41.26
N GLY A 94 38.24 10.68 -40.24
CA GLY A 94 39.71 10.72 -40.31
C GLY A 94 40.34 10.22 -38.99
N GLU A 95 41.56 9.65 -39.05
CA GLU A 95 42.02 8.61 -38.11
C GLU A 95 42.97 8.99 -36.95
N VAL A 96 42.99 8.04 -36.01
CA VAL A 96 43.93 7.69 -34.92
C VAL A 96 45.43 7.86 -35.23
N VAL A 97 46.24 8.31 -34.25
CA VAL A 97 47.52 7.70 -33.80
C VAL A 97 47.76 8.07 -32.32
N ALA A 98 48.37 7.17 -31.53
CA ALA A 98 48.86 7.45 -30.17
C ALA A 98 50.36 7.11 -30.07
N GLU A 99 51.14 7.85 -29.28
CA GLU A 99 52.40 7.36 -28.68
C GLU A 99 52.93 8.29 -27.56
N THR A 100 53.66 7.67 -26.61
CA THR A 100 54.57 8.28 -25.62
C THR A 100 55.87 7.48 -25.71
N PRO A 101 57.08 8.04 -25.46
CA PRO A 101 57.57 8.06 -24.07
C PRO A 101 58.72 9.04 -23.68
N SER A 102 59.05 8.98 -22.39
CA SER A 102 60.40 9.08 -21.79
C SER A 102 60.94 10.43 -21.30
N ALA A 103 61.94 10.33 -20.42
CA ALA A 103 62.43 11.32 -19.46
C ALA A 103 63.97 11.42 -19.45
N GLU A 104 64.53 12.46 -18.81
CA GLU A 104 65.90 12.60 -18.23
C GLU A 104 66.10 14.09 -17.78
N ALA A 105 66.95 14.50 -16.82
CA ALA A 105 67.84 13.81 -15.87
C ALA A 105 68.16 14.69 -14.63
N LYS A 106 68.75 14.07 -13.58
CA LYS A 106 69.56 14.70 -12.48
C LYS A 106 71.06 14.75 -12.92
N PRO A 107 72.05 15.41 -12.26
CA PRO A 107 72.37 15.23 -10.82
C PRO A 107 73.03 16.45 -10.09
N GLU A 108 73.59 16.19 -8.89
CA GLU A 108 74.06 17.13 -7.86
C GLU A 108 75.59 17.37 -7.83
N ALA A 109 76.01 18.49 -7.22
CA ALA A 109 77.21 18.71 -6.38
C ALA A 109 77.01 20.04 -5.59
N THR A 110 77.59 20.37 -4.43
CA THR A 110 78.86 20.00 -3.75
C THR A 110 78.74 20.07 -2.19
N ASN A 111 79.79 19.65 -1.46
CA ASN A 111 79.84 19.35 0.00
C ASN A 111 80.34 20.49 0.95
N GLN A 112 80.33 20.15 2.26
CA GLN A 112 81.09 20.67 3.44
C GLN A 112 80.40 21.76 4.30
N GLY A 113 80.44 21.73 5.66
CA GLY A 113 80.93 20.71 6.62
C GLY A 113 81.00 21.26 8.08
N ASP A 114 80.99 20.36 9.10
CA ASP A 114 81.52 20.47 10.50
C ASP A 114 81.26 21.74 11.39
N GLU A 115 81.23 21.78 12.74
CA GLU A 115 81.44 20.87 13.90
C GLU A 115 80.33 21.20 14.97
N SER A 116 79.92 20.39 15.96
CA SER A 116 80.64 20.08 17.22
C SER A 116 79.69 19.45 18.29
N LYS A 117 80.24 18.82 19.34
CA LYS A 117 79.58 18.23 20.56
C LYS A 117 80.03 19.02 21.83
N PRO A 118 79.58 18.77 23.11
CA PRO A 118 78.81 17.64 23.68
C PRO A 118 77.72 17.93 24.77
N SER A 119 76.99 16.88 25.17
CA SER A 119 76.43 16.52 26.51
C SER A 119 75.72 17.54 27.43
N ALA A 120 74.50 17.19 27.88
CA ALA A 120 74.13 17.03 29.32
C ALA A 120 72.70 16.46 29.48
N GLU A 121 72.47 15.60 30.47
CA GLU A 121 71.14 15.20 30.92
C GLU A 121 70.51 16.27 31.83
N ALA A 122 69.23 16.59 31.65
CA ALA A 122 68.43 17.28 32.67
C ALA A 122 66.93 16.98 32.51
N ASN A 123 66.32 16.42 33.55
CA ASN A 123 64.87 16.19 33.64
C ASN A 123 64.08 17.49 33.47
N LYS A 124 63.05 17.46 32.61
CA LYS A 124 61.82 18.25 32.77
C LYS A 124 60.64 17.54 32.12
N THR A 125 59.72 17.08 32.95
CA THR A 125 58.40 16.60 32.56
C THR A 125 57.57 17.74 31.98
N GLU A 126 57.27 17.69 30.68
CA GLU A 126 56.19 18.47 30.08
C GLU A 126 54.93 17.59 29.93
N LYS A 127 53.77 18.20 30.15
CA LYS A 127 52.48 17.49 30.16
C LYS A 127 52.08 17.13 28.74
N GLU A 128 51.74 15.87 28.49
CA GLU A 128 50.90 15.54 27.35
C GLU A 128 49.56 16.26 27.47
N VAL A 129 49.34 17.26 26.62
CA VAL A 129 48.01 17.75 26.33
C VAL A 129 47.39 16.74 25.37
N GLN A 130 46.56 15.84 25.91
CA GLN A 130 45.70 15.02 25.07
C GLN A 130 44.83 15.96 24.22
N PRO A 131 44.76 15.79 22.88
CA PRO A 131 43.76 16.45 22.07
C PRO A 131 42.41 15.77 22.32
N ASP A 132 41.76 16.16 23.41
CA ASP A 132 40.36 15.89 23.72
C ASP A 132 39.49 16.72 22.74
N VAL A 133 39.61 16.38 21.46
CA VAL A 133 38.73 16.83 20.38
C VAL A 133 37.74 15.70 20.16
N PRO A 134 36.48 15.83 20.62
CA PRO A 134 35.45 14.90 20.21
C PRO A 134 35.43 14.87 18.69
N LYS A 135 35.62 13.69 18.08
CA LYS A 135 35.30 13.51 16.67
C LYS A 135 33.81 13.82 16.54
N ASN A 136 33.51 15.00 16.05
CA ASN A 136 32.14 15.47 15.83
C ASN A 136 31.59 14.75 14.59
N THR A 137 31.37 13.44 14.72
CA THR A 137 30.59 12.66 13.77
C THR A 137 29.18 13.20 13.80
N GLU A 138 28.81 13.95 12.76
CA GLU A 138 27.44 14.38 12.52
C GLU A 138 26.54 13.14 12.47
N LYS A 139 25.80 12.90 13.56
CA LYS A 139 24.84 11.79 13.62
C LYS A 139 23.66 12.10 12.73
N THR A 140 23.30 11.19 11.84
CA THR A 140 22.19 11.41 10.92
C THR A 140 20.88 11.12 11.65
N LEU A 141 20.31 12.16 12.27
CA LEU A 141 19.06 12.07 13.05
C LEU A 141 17.83 11.63 12.24
N LYS A 142 17.90 11.72 10.91
CA LYS A 142 16.80 11.36 10.00
C LYS A 142 16.89 9.85 9.67
N PRO A 143 15.94 9.01 10.11
CA PRO A 143 15.98 7.56 9.90
C PRO A 143 15.81 7.23 8.41
N LYS A 144 16.48 6.17 7.94
CA LYS A 144 16.58 5.82 6.51
C LYS A 144 16.11 4.41 6.22
N GLU A 145 15.72 4.20 4.96
CA GLU A 145 15.52 2.85 4.43
C GLU A 145 16.81 2.05 4.57
N ILE A 146 16.67 0.79 5.00
CA ILE A 146 17.80 -0.12 5.16
C ILE A 146 18.05 -0.80 3.81
N LYS A 147 19.23 -0.55 3.25
CA LYS A 147 19.72 -1.16 2.01
C LYS A 147 21.14 -1.67 2.24
N PHE A 148 21.52 -2.72 1.53
CA PHE A 148 22.82 -3.36 1.58
C PHE A 148 23.44 -3.36 0.18
N ASN A 149 24.71 -3.01 0.07
CA ASN A 149 25.42 -2.92 -1.20
C ASN A 149 25.98 -4.28 -1.64
N SER A 150 26.26 -5.18 -0.69
CA SER A 150 26.75 -6.55 -0.94
C SER A 150 26.23 -7.54 0.10
N TRP A 151 26.43 -8.84 -0.16
CA TRP A 151 26.06 -9.89 0.78
C TRP A 151 26.96 -9.93 2.02
N GLU A 152 28.24 -9.53 1.92
CA GLU A 152 29.09 -9.40 3.10
C GLU A 152 28.69 -8.23 4.00
N GLU A 153 27.96 -7.22 3.48
CA GLU A 153 27.35 -6.19 4.31
C GLU A 153 26.16 -6.75 5.10
N LEU A 154 25.29 -7.54 4.45
CA LEU A 154 24.17 -8.23 5.13
C LEU A 154 24.67 -9.26 6.16
N LEU A 155 25.76 -9.98 5.87
CA LEU A 155 26.35 -10.93 6.83
C LEU A 155 26.94 -10.24 8.07
N LYS A 156 27.28 -8.94 7.99
CA LYS A 156 27.73 -8.11 9.11
C LYS A 156 26.59 -7.38 9.84
N TRP A 157 25.35 -7.45 9.33
CA TRP A 157 24.21 -6.84 10.01
C TRP A 157 23.98 -7.52 11.36
N GLU A 158 23.82 -6.74 12.43
CA GLU A 158 23.48 -7.22 13.76
C GLU A 158 22.37 -6.34 14.37
N PRO A 159 21.47 -6.90 15.19
CA PRO A 159 20.31 -6.18 15.73
C PRO A 159 20.73 -5.06 16.68
N GLY A 160 20.42 -3.81 16.32
CA GLY A 160 20.72 -2.63 17.13
C GLY A 160 22.09 -2.01 16.87
N ALA A 161 22.79 -2.47 15.83
CA ALA A 161 24.09 -1.93 15.44
C ALA A 161 23.99 -0.62 14.62
N ARG A 162 22.82 -0.26 14.09
CA ARG A 162 22.63 0.98 13.31
C ARG A 162 22.04 2.09 14.17
N GLU A 163 22.42 3.35 13.89
CA GLU A 163 21.93 4.50 14.66
C GLU A 163 20.42 4.75 14.53
N ASP A 164 19.81 4.32 13.41
CA ASP A 164 18.38 4.46 13.12
C ASP A 164 17.52 3.23 13.46
N ASP A 165 18.12 2.14 13.97
CA ASP A 165 17.41 0.89 14.28
C ASP A 165 16.27 1.09 15.30
N ALA A 166 16.43 2.00 16.27
CA ALA A 166 15.40 2.27 17.27
C ALA A 166 14.11 2.88 16.68
N ILE A 167 14.18 3.44 15.47
CA ILE A 167 13.05 4.04 14.74
C ILE A 167 12.58 3.11 13.61
N ASN A 168 13.49 2.40 12.94
CA ASN A 168 13.18 1.54 11.80
C ASN A 168 12.44 0.22 12.14
N ARG A 169 12.25 -0.09 13.42
CA ARG A 169 11.48 -1.27 13.84
C ARG A 169 9.98 -0.99 13.83
N GLY A 170 9.21 -1.88 13.21
CA GLY A 170 7.77 -1.98 13.41
C GLY A 170 7.43 -2.09 14.90
N SER A 171 6.41 -1.36 15.30
CA SER A 171 5.96 -1.20 16.67
C SER A 171 4.55 -1.75 16.90
N VAL A 172 3.82 -2.08 15.83
CA VAL A 172 2.50 -2.74 15.87
C VAL A 172 2.65 -4.23 15.55
N ILE A 173 2.05 -5.09 16.37
CA ILE A 173 1.93 -6.53 16.08
C ILE A 173 0.85 -6.77 15.03
N LEU A 174 1.04 -7.78 14.17
CA LEU A 174 0.06 -8.15 13.15
C LEU A 174 -1.31 -8.51 13.79
N ALA A 175 -2.33 -7.70 13.51
CA ALA A 175 -3.66 -7.90 14.06
C ALA A 175 -4.36 -9.13 13.43
N SER A 176 -5.20 -9.79 14.22
CA SER A 176 -6.10 -10.84 13.71
C SER A 176 -7.24 -10.22 12.88
N ARG A 177 -7.75 -10.96 11.88
CA ARG A 177 -8.89 -10.54 11.07
C ARG A 177 -10.01 -11.57 11.05
N ARG A 178 -11.24 -11.09 10.83
CA ARG A 178 -12.42 -11.87 10.48
C ARG A 178 -12.79 -11.65 9.02
N THR A 179 -13.11 -12.71 8.29
CA THR A 179 -13.84 -12.62 7.00
C THR A 179 -15.34 -12.55 7.29
N GLY A 180 -16.02 -11.53 6.79
CA GLY A 180 -17.42 -11.25 7.08
C GLY A 180 -18.43 -12.18 6.38
N HIS A 181 -19.71 -11.81 6.45
CA HIS A 181 -20.69 -12.28 5.44
C HIS A 181 -20.38 -11.58 4.10
N LEU A 182 -20.62 -12.27 2.97
CA LEU A 182 -20.37 -11.69 1.64
C LEU A 182 -21.40 -10.60 1.36
N VAL A 183 -20.92 -9.38 1.04
CA VAL A 183 -21.80 -8.27 0.65
C VAL A 183 -21.98 -8.16 -0.87
N ASN A 184 -21.15 -8.86 -1.66
CA ASN A 184 -21.29 -8.99 -3.12
C ASN A 184 -21.49 -10.46 -3.50
N GLU A 185 -22.44 -10.75 -4.39
CA GLU A 185 -22.71 -12.10 -4.90
C GLU A 185 -21.54 -12.71 -5.70
N LYS A 186 -20.77 -11.87 -6.42
CA LYS A 186 -19.63 -12.29 -7.24
C LYS A 186 -18.32 -12.43 -6.44
N ALA A 187 -18.28 -11.95 -5.20
CA ALA A 187 -17.09 -12.03 -4.38
C ALA A 187 -16.79 -13.47 -3.91
N SER A 188 -15.50 -13.82 -3.93
CA SER A 188 -14.93 -15.07 -3.42
C SER A 188 -14.27 -14.85 -2.05
N LYS A 189 -14.32 -15.87 -1.18
CA LYS A 189 -13.56 -15.90 0.09
C LYS A 189 -12.20 -16.60 -0.06
N GLU A 190 -12.03 -17.30 -1.16
CA GLU A 190 -10.91 -18.14 -1.53
C GLU A 190 -9.85 -17.34 -2.30
N ALA A 191 -10.31 -16.48 -3.22
CA ALA A 191 -9.48 -15.55 -3.96
C ALA A 191 -8.84 -14.49 -3.06
N LYS A 192 -7.54 -14.29 -3.24
CA LYS A 192 -6.70 -13.36 -2.48
C LYS A 192 -6.20 -12.23 -3.37
N VAL A 193 -5.67 -11.17 -2.76
CA VAL A 193 -5.03 -10.06 -3.46
C VAL A 193 -3.68 -9.77 -2.80
N GLN A 194 -2.62 -9.73 -3.60
CA GLN A 194 -1.28 -9.33 -3.15
C GLN A 194 -0.84 -8.09 -3.93
N ALA A 195 -0.44 -7.04 -3.22
CA ALA A 195 0.01 -5.79 -3.84
C ALA A 195 1.53 -5.66 -3.79
N LEU A 196 2.17 -5.41 -4.94
CA LEU A 196 3.60 -5.14 -5.10
C LEU A 196 3.76 -3.64 -5.32
N SER A 197 3.86 -2.86 -4.24
CA SER A 197 3.78 -1.40 -4.28
C SER A 197 5.14 -0.74 -4.02
N ASN A 198 5.45 0.30 -4.80
CA ASN A 198 6.39 1.34 -4.40
C ASN A 198 5.66 2.26 -3.41
N THR A 199 5.79 1.98 -2.12
CA THR A 199 5.04 2.70 -1.09
C THR A 199 5.63 4.08 -0.80
N ASN A 200 6.92 4.32 -1.03
CA ASN A 200 7.66 5.43 -0.45
C ASN A 200 7.98 6.55 -1.44
N SER A 201 8.31 7.71 -0.87
CA SER A 201 8.77 8.87 -1.64
C SER A 201 10.10 8.57 -2.30
N LYS A 202 10.22 8.78 -3.62
CA LYS A 202 11.51 8.66 -4.34
C LYS A 202 12.41 9.89 -4.15
N ALA A 203 12.00 10.87 -3.34
CA ALA A 203 12.77 12.09 -3.11
C ALA A 203 14.13 11.76 -2.47
N LYS A 204 15.18 12.45 -2.92
CA LYS A 204 16.50 12.40 -2.29
C LYS A 204 16.35 12.85 -0.83
N ASP A 205 16.94 12.09 0.09
CA ASP A 205 16.95 12.38 1.51
C ASP A 205 15.57 12.36 2.22
N HIS A 206 14.57 11.64 1.69
CA HIS A 206 13.35 11.31 2.44
C HIS A 206 13.65 10.49 3.71
N ALA A 207 12.69 10.36 4.63
CA ALA A 207 12.83 9.57 5.86
C ALA A 207 11.97 8.31 5.81
N SER A 208 12.41 7.24 6.47
CA SER A 208 11.70 5.95 6.54
C SER A 208 10.39 5.98 7.35
N VAL A 209 10.04 7.10 7.96
CA VAL A 209 8.80 7.26 8.74
C VAL A 209 7.70 8.03 8.02
N GLY A 210 7.98 8.54 6.82
CA GLY A 210 7.18 9.56 6.12
C GLY A 210 7.84 10.94 6.14
N GLY A 211 7.06 12.01 6.13
CA GLY A 211 7.59 13.37 6.12
C GLY A 211 6.55 14.50 6.14
N GLU A 212 7.05 15.71 5.90
CA GLU A 212 6.29 16.96 5.95
C GLU A 212 5.66 17.29 4.58
N GLU A 213 4.99 16.31 3.97
CA GLU A 213 4.27 16.42 2.69
C GLU A 213 2.95 15.64 2.75
N PHE A 214 1.86 16.18 2.20
CA PHE A 214 0.54 15.53 2.21
C PHE A 214 0.44 14.41 1.16
N LYS A 215 1.07 14.56 -0.01
CA LYS A 215 1.01 13.55 -1.07
C LYS A 215 1.88 12.34 -0.71
N ALA A 216 1.24 11.20 -0.51
CA ALA A 216 1.89 9.92 -0.23
C ALA A 216 0.99 8.77 -0.74
N TYR A 217 1.54 7.56 -0.84
CA TYR A 217 0.74 6.34 -0.96
C TYR A 217 0.14 6.02 0.42
N ALA A 218 -0.94 6.71 0.76
CA ALA A 218 -1.63 6.67 2.05
C ALA A 218 -2.64 5.51 2.12
N PHE A 219 -2.16 4.30 1.83
CA PHE A 219 -2.99 3.14 1.56
C PHE A 219 -3.89 2.73 2.73
N ASP A 220 -5.17 2.52 2.44
CA ASP A 220 -6.21 2.20 3.41
C ASP A 220 -7.17 1.07 2.97
N TYR A 221 -7.01 0.49 1.77
CA TYR A 221 -7.83 -0.62 1.24
C TYR A 221 -7.38 -2.01 1.73
N TRP A 222 -6.89 -2.07 2.97
CA TRP A 222 -6.35 -3.27 3.63
C TRP A 222 -7.38 -4.42 3.77
N GLN A 223 -8.68 -4.12 3.76
CA GLN A 223 -9.73 -5.13 3.93
C GLN A 223 -9.74 -6.19 2.82
N TYR A 224 -9.30 -5.84 1.61
CA TYR A 224 -9.23 -6.77 0.46
C TYR A 224 -7.86 -7.44 0.31
N LEU A 225 -6.79 -6.86 0.86
CA LEU A 225 -5.44 -7.42 0.72
C LEU A 225 -5.21 -8.65 1.62
N ASP A 226 -4.54 -9.65 1.04
CA ASP A 226 -3.94 -10.76 1.77
C ASP A 226 -2.58 -10.37 2.33
N SER A 227 -1.77 -9.65 1.55
CA SER A 227 -0.43 -9.18 1.93
C SER A 227 -0.01 -7.96 1.12
N MET A 228 0.81 -7.09 1.72
CA MET A 228 1.51 -6.01 1.04
C MET A 228 2.98 -6.38 0.83
N VAL A 229 3.49 -6.21 -0.37
CA VAL A 229 4.91 -6.35 -0.71
C VAL A 229 5.50 -4.96 -0.90
N PHE A 230 6.46 -4.63 -0.05
CA PHE A 230 7.30 -3.45 -0.17
C PHE A 230 8.29 -3.65 -1.31
N TRP A 231 8.03 -3.06 -2.48
CA TRP A 231 8.76 -3.36 -3.72
C TRP A 231 10.18 -2.78 -3.76
N GLU A 232 10.48 -1.77 -2.93
CA GLU A 232 11.62 -0.86 -3.10
C GLU A 232 12.91 -1.30 -2.40
N GLY A 233 12.87 -2.41 -1.67
CA GLY A 233 14.01 -2.90 -0.92
C GLY A 233 13.72 -4.12 -0.06
N LEU A 234 14.77 -4.62 0.58
CA LEU A 234 14.75 -5.86 1.33
C LEU A 234 14.06 -5.73 2.69
N VAL A 235 14.06 -4.55 3.30
CA VAL A 235 13.46 -4.28 4.62
C VAL A 235 12.36 -3.24 4.45
N PRO A 236 11.08 -3.57 4.71
CA PRO A 236 9.99 -2.61 4.69
C PRO A 236 10.18 -1.50 5.73
N THR A 237 9.68 -0.30 5.46
CA THR A 237 9.75 0.82 6.40
C THR A 237 8.73 0.71 7.53
N PRO A 238 9.04 1.22 8.75
CA PRO A 238 8.20 1.06 9.94
C PRO A 238 6.79 1.65 9.74
N ASP A 239 6.65 2.70 8.93
CA ASP A 239 5.37 3.35 8.66
C ASP A 239 4.42 2.49 7.82
N VAL A 240 4.94 1.63 6.95
CA VAL A 240 4.17 0.65 6.17
C VAL A 240 3.89 -0.60 7.01
N ILE A 241 4.88 -1.09 7.78
CA ILE A 241 4.71 -2.23 8.70
C ILE A 241 3.57 -1.94 9.68
N ASP A 242 3.64 -0.81 10.38
CA ASP A 242 2.65 -0.44 11.40
C ASP A 242 1.24 -0.24 10.83
N ALA A 243 1.13 0.32 9.61
CA ALA A 243 -0.15 0.51 8.93
C ALA A 243 -0.81 -0.83 8.53
N GLY A 244 -0.03 -1.71 7.90
CA GLY A 244 -0.49 -3.05 7.51
C GLY A 244 -0.84 -3.89 8.73
N HIS A 245 0.04 -3.91 9.74
CA HIS A 245 -0.14 -4.70 10.96
C HIS A 245 -1.36 -4.28 11.77
N ARG A 246 -1.62 -2.97 11.93
CA ARG A 246 -2.84 -2.49 12.59
C ARG A 246 -4.11 -2.92 11.87
N ASN A 247 -4.03 -3.05 10.54
CA ASN A 247 -5.13 -3.53 9.70
C ASN A 247 -5.12 -5.06 9.49
N GLY A 248 -4.20 -5.79 10.11
CA GLY A 248 -4.10 -7.26 10.05
C GLY A 248 -3.62 -7.82 8.71
N VAL A 249 -2.87 -7.03 7.95
CA VAL A 249 -2.25 -7.42 6.68
C VAL A 249 -0.73 -7.57 6.88
N PRO A 250 -0.15 -8.76 6.62
CA PRO A 250 1.29 -8.96 6.67
C PRO A 250 2.02 -8.16 5.59
N VAL A 251 3.23 -7.71 5.93
CA VAL A 251 4.10 -6.91 5.06
C VAL A 251 5.39 -7.68 4.75
N TYR A 252 5.73 -7.78 3.47
CA TYR A 252 6.91 -8.49 2.98
C TYR A 252 7.94 -7.52 2.38
N GLY A 253 9.22 -7.75 2.63
CA GLY A 253 10.30 -7.10 1.89
C GLY A 253 10.50 -7.71 0.50
N THR A 254 11.26 -7.07 -0.38
CA THR A 254 11.56 -7.61 -1.72
C THR A 254 13.03 -8.01 -1.86
N LEU A 255 13.26 -9.29 -2.12
CA LEU A 255 14.54 -9.85 -2.54
C LEU A 255 14.58 -9.88 -4.08
N PHE A 256 15.18 -8.85 -4.67
CA PHE A 256 15.33 -8.73 -6.12
C PHE A 256 16.73 -9.17 -6.59
N PHE A 257 16.73 -10.03 -7.61
CA PHE A 257 17.88 -10.33 -8.46
C PHE A 257 17.59 -9.79 -9.85
N ASN A 258 18.50 -8.95 -10.37
CA ASN A 258 18.26 -8.12 -11.54
C ASN A 258 17.88 -8.93 -12.79
N TRP A 259 17.04 -8.35 -13.66
CA TRP A 259 16.84 -8.86 -15.01
C TRP A 259 18.14 -8.70 -15.80
N SER A 260 18.93 -9.77 -15.84
CA SER A 260 20.32 -9.73 -16.29
C SER A 260 20.84 -11.12 -16.61
N ASN A 261 21.90 -11.18 -17.41
CA ASN A 261 22.76 -12.36 -17.55
C ASN A 261 24.24 -12.05 -17.31
N SER A 262 24.55 -10.87 -16.73
CA SER A 262 25.93 -10.50 -16.41
C SER A 262 26.53 -11.49 -15.41
N ILE A 263 27.84 -11.78 -15.52
CA ILE A 263 28.51 -12.65 -14.54
C ILE A 263 28.40 -12.07 -13.12
N ALA A 264 28.45 -10.74 -12.97
CA ALA A 264 28.29 -10.09 -11.66
C ALA A 264 26.91 -10.37 -11.01
N ASP A 265 25.83 -10.33 -11.79
CA ASP A 265 24.49 -10.66 -11.28
C ASP A 265 24.33 -12.16 -11.02
N GLN A 266 24.88 -13.01 -11.90
CA GLN A 266 24.86 -14.46 -11.73
C GLN A 266 25.62 -14.90 -10.47
N GLU A 267 26.81 -14.34 -10.22
CA GLU A 267 27.59 -14.57 -9.00
C GLU A 267 26.86 -14.01 -7.77
N ARG A 268 26.24 -12.82 -7.86
CA ARG A 268 25.40 -12.28 -6.77
C ARG A 268 24.23 -13.20 -6.43
N PHE A 269 23.65 -13.91 -7.40
CA PHE A 269 22.63 -14.93 -7.12
C PHE A 269 23.24 -16.19 -6.50
N ALA A 270 24.35 -16.70 -7.03
CA ALA A 270 25.04 -17.88 -6.52
C ALA A 270 25.54 -17.69 -5.06
N GLU A 271 26.04 -16.49 -4.73
CA GLU A 271 26.51 -16.11 -3.40
C GLU A 271 25.37 -16.10 -2.37
N ALA A 272 24.19 -15.60 -2.74
CA ALA A 272 23.00 -15.63 -1.87
C ALA A 272 22.62 -17.07 -1.45
N LEU A 273 22.93 -18.05 -2.31
CA LEU A 273 22.71 -19.48 -2.11
C LEU A 273 23.94 -20.21 -1.58
N LYS A 274 24.96 -19.51 -1.06
CA LYS A 274 26.08 -20.15 -0.36
C LYS A 274 25.58 -20.88 0.88
N GLN A 275 26.15 -22.07 1.12
CA GLN A 275 25.80 -22.93 2.26
C GLN A 275 27.00 -23.09 3.19
N ASP A 276 26.73 -23.26 4.48
CA ASP A 276 27.69 -23.77 5.46
C ASP A 276 27.87 -25.29 5.31
N ALA A 277 28.81 -25.86 6.05
CA ALA A 277 29.15 -27.29 5.96
C ALA A 277 28.01 -28.24 6.41
N ASP A 278 27.01 -27.74 7.14
CA ASP A 278 25.79 -28.47 7.54
C ASP A 278 24.65 -28.33 6.52
N GLY A 279 24.87 -27.65 5.38
CA GLY A 279 23.87 -27.38 4.36
C GLY A 279 22.98 -26.17 4.64
N SER A 280 23.13 -25.51 5.80
CA SER A 280 22.37 -24.30 6.15
C SER A 280 22.79 -23.08 5.33
N PHE A 281 21.90 -22.10 5.18
CA PHE A 281 22.15 -20.90 4.38
C PHE A 281 22.34 -19.65 5.27
N PRO A 282 23.55 -19.05 5.36
CA PRO A 282 23.79 -17.85 6.17
C PRO A 282 22.92 -16.65 5.82
N ILE A 283 22.68 -16.42 4.52
CA ILE A 283 21.85 -15.30 4.04
C ILE A 283 20.38 -15.51 4.46
N ALA A 284 19.84 -16.72 4.32
CA ALA A 284 18.51 -17.06 4.82
C ALA A 284 18.34 -16.78 6.32
N ARG A 285 19.37 -17.05 7.15
CA ARG A 285 19.35 -16.68 8.57
C ARG A 285 19.22 -15.18 8.75
N LYS A 286 20.11 -14.39 8.11
CA LYS A 286 20.08 -12.92 8.22
C LYS A 286 18.77 -12.30 7.72
N LEU A 287 18.14 -12.88 6.69
CA LEU A 287 16.79 -12.51 6.29
C LEU A 287 15.78 -12.74 7.43
N VAL A 288 15.66 -13.97 7.94
CA VAL A 288 14.76 -14.29 9.05
C VAL A 288 15.04 -13.43 10.31
N ASP A 289 16.31 -13.19 10.64
CA ASP A 289 16.72 -12.39 11.79
C ASP A 289 16.28 -10.92 11.64
N MET A 290 16.39 -10.34 10.42
CA MET A 290 15.87 -9.00 10.13
C MET A 290 14.33 -8.94 10.17
N ALA A 291 13.64 -9.92 9.58
CA ALA A 291 12.18 -10.03 9.63
C ALA A 291 11.69 -10.04 11.08
N LYS A 292 12.36 -10.80 11.95
CA LYS A 292 12.09 -10.83 13.40
C LYS A 292 12.44 -9.52 14.11
N TYR A 293 13.58 -8.91 13.80
CA TYR A 293 14.05 -7.72 14.52
C TYR A 293 13.24 -6.47 14.20
N TYR A 294 13.00 -6.21 12.92
CA TYR A 294 12.19 -5.09 12.44
C TYR A 294 10.69 -5.39 12.44
N GLY A 295 10.29 -6.66 12.62
CA GLY A 295 8.90 -7.05 12.86
C GLY A 295 8.04 -7.07 11.61
N TYR A 296 8.48 -7.76 10.56
CA TYR A 296 7.72 -8.00 9.31
C TYR A 296 7.72 -9.50 8.94
N ASP A 297 6.90 -9.90 7.96
CA ASP A 297 6.39 -11.29 7.87
C ASP A 297 7.07 -12.18 6.82
N GLY A 298 8.15 -11.70 6.20
CA GLY A 298 8.89 -12.44 5.16
C GLY A 298 9.15 -11.63 3.90
N TYR A 299 9.16 -12.31 2.75
CA TYR A 299 9.68 -11.73 1.51
C TYR A 299 8.92 -12.13 0.25
N PHE A 300 8.91 -11.21 -0.71
CA PHE A 300 8.74 -11.50 -2.11
C PHE A 300 10.12 -11.74 -2.74
N ILE A 301 10.32 -12.86 -3.44
CA ILE A 301 11.54 -13.14 -4.19
C ILE A 301 11.23 -12.95 -5.68
N ASN A 302 11.90 -11.98 -6.29
CA ASN A 302 11.88 -11.78 -7.73
C ASN A 302 13.25 -12.17 -8.32
N GLN A 303 13.33 -13.38 -8.87
CA GLN A 303 14.55 -13.95 -9.44
C GLN A 303 14.52 -13.81 -10.98
N GLU A 304 15.03 -12.68 -11.48
CA GLU A 304 15.09 -12.37 -12.92
C GLU A 304 16.48 -12.59 -13.55
N THR A 305 17.48 -13.03 -12.78
CA THR A 305 18.83 -13.27 -13.27
C THR A 305 18.91 -14.64 -13.97
N THR A 306 19.61 -14.71 -15.10
CA THR A 306 19.73 -15.93 -15.92
C THR A 306 21.16 -16.16 -16.42
N GLY A 307 21.43 -17.34 -16.97
CA GLY A 307 22.74 -17.74 -17.48
C GLY A 307 23.21 -19.09 -16.93
N ASP A 308 24.40 -19.51 -17.35
CA ASP A 308 24.87 -20.88 -17.12
C ASP A 308 25.23 -21.19 -15.65
N LEU A 309 25.61 -20.17 -14.87
CA LEU A 309 25.80 -20.32 -13.42
C LEU A 309 24.46 -20.41 -12.66
N VAL A 310 23.38 -19.87 -13.23
CA VAL A 310 22.03 -19.84 -12.61
C VAL A 310 21.26 -21.14 -12.86
N LYS A 311 21.31 -21.68 -14.09
CA LYS A 311 20.56 -22.89 -14.51
C LYS A 311 20.61 -24.05 -13.49
N PRO A 312 21.77 -24.45 -12.92
CA PRO A 312 21.84 -25.59 -11.99
C PRO A 312 21.39 -25.27 -10.55
N LEU A 313 21.01 -24.02 -10.23
CA LEU A 313 20.76 -23.59 -8.85
C LEU A 313 19.30 -23.68 -8.38
N GLY A 314 18.36 -24.18 -9.21
CA GLY A 314 16.94 -24.27 -8.84
C GLY A 314 16.69 -25.11 -7.59
N GLU A 315 17.39 -26.23 -7.43
CA GLU A 315 17.32 -27.04 -6.20
C GLU A 315 17.79 -26.26 -4.97
N LYS A 316 18.92 -25.56 -5.07
CA LYS A 316 19.45 -24.75 -3.97
C LYS A 316 18.53 -23.57 -3.63
N MET A 317 17.89 -22.95 -4.61
CA MET A 317 16.89 -21.89 -4.39
C MET A 317 15.63 -22.44 -3.69
N ARG A 318 15.17 -23.63 -4.09
CA ARG A 318 14.07 -24.34 -3.39
C ARG A 318 14.44 -24.64 -1.93
N GLN A 319 15.63 -25.19 -1.71
CA GLN A 319 16.11 -25.55 -0.37
C GLN A 319 16.42 -24.33 0.51
N PHE A 320 16.88 -23.21 -0.06
CA PHE A 320 17.00 -21.93 0.64
C PHE A 320 15.67 -21.51 1.25
N MET A 321 14.58 -21.57 0.46
CA MET A 321 13.24 -21.19 0.94
C MET A 321 12.74 -22.12 2.06
N LEU A 322 12.92 -23.44 1.90
CA LEU A 322 12.53 -24.43 2.91
C LEU A 322 13.33 -24.26 4.22
N TYR A 323 14.65 -24.15 4.13
CA TYR A 323 15.54 -23.91 5.26
C TYR A 323 15.15 -22.64 6.05
N SER A 324 14.79 -21.55 5.38
CA SER A 324 14.32 -20.35 6.06
C SER A 324 13.08 -20.63 6.92
N LYS A 325 12.14 -21.47 6.48
CA LYS A 325 10.96 -21.83 7.29
C LYS A 325 11.34 -22.58 8.56
N GLU A 326 12.32 -23.48 8.48
CA GLU A 326 12.83 -24.23 9.64
C GLU A 326 13.54 -23.31 10.64
N TYR A 327 14.42 -22.42 10.14
CA TYR A 327 15.12 -21.45 10.97
C TYR A 327 14.17 -20.41 11.58
N ALA A 328 13.17 -19.94 10.82
CA ALA A 328 12.10 -19.06 11.28
C ALA A 328 11.27 -19.67 12.41
N ALA A 329 10.91 -20.95 12.29
CA ALA A 329 10.26 -21.70 13.36
C ALA A 329 11.17 -21.82 14.60
N LYS A 330 12.46 -22.13 14.40
CA LYS A 330 13.47 -22.24 15.48
C LYS A 330 13.67 -20.92 16.25
N VAL A 331 13.55 -19.76 15.60
CA VAL A 331 13.63 -18.45 16.25
C VAL A 331 12.26 -17.88 16.66
N ASN A 332 11.18 -18.65 16.56
CA ASN A 332 9.80 -18.26 16.91
C ASN A 332 9.29 -17.02 16.17
N HIS A 333 9.70 -16.81 14.91
CA HIS A 333 9.16 -15.77 14.04
C HIS A 333 8.92 -16.35 12.64
N PRO A 334 7.82 -17.09 12.42
CA PRO A 334 7.51 -17.69 11.13
C PRO A 334 7.43 -16.64 10.03
N ILE A 335 7.99 -16.95 8.86
CA ILE A 335 7.92 -16.08 7.67
C ILE A 335 7.29 -16.81 6.49
N LYS A 336 6.75 -16.03 5.54
CA LYS A 336 6.32 -16.52 4.22
C LYS A 336 7.25 -16.05 3.10
N TYR A 337 7.25 -16.82 2.00
CA TYR A 337 7.79 -16.42 0.72
C TYR A 337 6.69 -16.33 -0.33
N SER A 338 6.72 -15.24 -1.10
CA SER A 338 6.04 -15.12 -2.39
C SER A 338 7.10 -15.18 -3.49
N TRP A 339 6.84 -15.90 -4.57
CA TRP A 339 7.83 -16.18 -5.62
C TRP A 339 7.32 -15.73 -7.00
N TYR A 340 8.15 -15.00 -7.76
CA TYR A 340 7.81 -14.56 -9.13
C TYR A 340 8.06 -15.65 -10.17
N ASP A 341 7.14 -15.79 -11.12
CA ASP A 341 7.27 -16.62 -12.32
C ASP A 341 8.35 -16.09 -13.28
N ALA A 342 9.62 -16.37 -12.97
CA ALA A 342 10.78 -15.96 -13.77
C ALA A 342 11.83 -17.08 -13.84
N MET A 343 12.60 -17.32 -12.77
CA MET A 343 13.54 -18.45 -12.75
C MET A 343 12.77 -19.80 -12.78
N THR A 344 13.01 -20.60 -13.81
CA THR A 344 12.62 -22.02 -13.87
C THR A 344 13.61 -22.89 -13.08
N TYR A 345 13.19 -24.11 -12.74
CA TYR A 345 13.99 -25.00 -11.90
C TYR A 345 15.32 -25.45 -12.55
N ASN A 346 15.36 -25.60 -13.88
CA ASN A 346 16.52 -26.16 -14.61
C ASN A 346 17.04 -25.28 -15.77
N TYR A 347 16.28 -24.29 -16.24
CA TYR A 347 16.52 -23.65 -17.55
C TYR A 347 16.84 -22.15 -17.45
N GLY A 348 16.93 -21.60 -16.24
CA GLY A 348 17.11 -20.16 -16.00
C GLY A 348 15.80 -19.39 -16.17
N ARG A 349 15.88 -18.09 -16.47
CA ARG A 349 14.68 -17.24 -16.62
C ARG A 349 13.83 -17.63 -17.84
N TYR A 350 12.61 -18.07 -17.60
CA TYR A 350 11.52 -18.22 -18.56
C TYR A 350 10.17 -18.14 -17.84
N HIS A 351 9.38 -17.12 -18.16
CA HIS A 351 8.05 -16.90 -17.60
C HIS A 351 7.06 -17.87 -18.26
N GLN A 352 6.31 -18.65 -17.48
CA GLN A 352 5.23 -19.49 -18.01
C GLN A 352 3.89 -18.73 -18.13
N ASP A 353 3.81 -17.54 -17.52
CA ASP A 353 2.60 -16.79 -17.20
C ASP A 353 1.59 -17.64 -16.41
N GLY A 354 2.11 -18.40 -15.44
CA GLY A 354 1.36 -19.41 -14.72
C GLY A 354 2.24 -20.39 -13.96
N LEU A 355 1.60 -21.33 -13.25
CA LEU A 355 2.29 -22.48 -12.66
C LEU A 355 2.30 -23.63 -13.68
N GLY A 356 3.47 -24.23 -13.92
CA GLY A 356 3.63 -25.25 -14.95
C GLY A 356 4.86 -26.15 -14.78
N GLU A 357 5.15 -26.91 -15.83
CA GLU A 357 6.12 -28.01 -15.87
C GLU A 357 7.58 -27.60 -15.59
N TYR A 358 7.91 -26.31 -15.71
CA TYR A 358 9.27 -25.79 -15.51
C TYR A 358 9.46 -25.05 -14.17
N ASN A 359 8.39 -24.71 -13.46
CA ASN A 359 8.43 -23.91 -12.23
C ASN A 359 7.68 -24.52 -11.02
N TYR A 360 6.91 -25.62 -11.19
CA TYR A 360 6.12 -26.23 -10.11
C TYR A 360 6.92 -26.62 -8.86
N GLN A 361 8.22 -26.96 -9.02
CA GLN A 361 9.09 -27.41 -7.93
C GLN A 361 9.21 -26.36 -6.81
N PHE A 362 9.11 -25.07 -7.13
CA PHE A 362 9.14 -23.99 -6.14
C PHE A 362 7.86 -23.92 -5.27
N MET A 363 6.75 -24.46 -5.76
CA MET A 363 5.49 -24.60 -5.02
C MET A 363 5.28 -25.99 -4.42
N GLN A 364 6.04 -27.00 -4.85
CA GLN A 364 5.89 -28.40 -4.48
C GLN A 364 6.13 -28.63 -2.97
N PRO A 365 5.12 -29.16 -2.23
CA PRO A 365 5.25 -29.44 -0.80
C PRO A 365 6.37 -30.40 -0.43
N GLU A 366 6.84 -30.31 0.80
CA GLU A 366 7.75 -31.24 1.44
C GLU A 366 7.25 -31.55 2.85
N GLY A 367 6.45 -32.61 2.96
CA GLY A 367 5.66 -32.89 4.16
C GLY A 367 4.62 -31.81 4.41
N ASP A 368 4.71 -31.14 5.54
CA ASP A 368 3.85 -30.01 5.97
C ASP A 368 4.36 -28.63 5.50
N LYS A 369 5.57 -28.57 4.91
CA LYS A 369 6.21 -27.33 4.46
C LYS A 369 6.00 -27.09 2.98
N VAL A 370 6.08 -25.83 2.57
CA VAL A 370 6.19 -25.41 1.17
C VAL A 370 7.35 -24.42 1.01
N PRO A 371 8.09 -24.43 -0.12
CA PRO A 371 9.16 -23.47 -0.37
C PRO A 371 8.55 -22.06 -0.52
N ALA A 372 7.82 -21.82 -1.62
CA ALA A 372 6.99 -20.64 -1.79
C ALA A 372 5.57 -20.88 -1.25
N ASP A 373 5.07 -19.95 -0.44
CA ASP A 373 3.68 -19.95 0.04
C ASP A 373 2.75 -19.36 -1.01
N ASN A 374 3.19 -18.32 -1.72
CA ASN A 374 2.46 -17.70 -2.82
C ASN A 374 3.30 -17.72 -4.11
N PHE A 375 2.65 -17.80 -5.26
CA PHE A 375 3.28 -17.71 -6.58
C PHE A 375 2.66 -16.55 -7.38
N PHE A 376 3.48 -15.65 -7.90
CA PHE A 376 3.03 -14.53 -8.73
C PHE A 376 3.27 -14.90 -10.20
N ALA A 377 2.21 -15.25 -10.91
CA ALA A 377 2.26 -15.58 -12.33
C ALA A 377 2.50 -14.31 -13.17
N ASN A 378 3.37 -14.40 -14.18
CA ASN A 378 3.71 -13.27 -15.04
C ASN A 378 2.49 -12.81 -15.89
N PHE A 379 2.54 -11.58 -16.40
CA PHE A 379 1.38 -10.84 -16.89
C PHE A 379 0.68 -11.40 -18.15
N ASN A 380 1.32 -12.25 -18.94
CA ASN A 380 0.81 -12.67 -20.24
C ASN A 380 -0.04 -13.96 -20.18
N TRP A 381 -0.76 -14.14 -19.07
CA TRP A 381 -1.67 -15.26 -18.84
C TRP A 381 -2.90 -15.19 -19.78
N ASP A 382 -3.57 -16.33 -19.93
CA ASP A 382 -4.78 -16.50 -20.73
C ASP A 382 -5.60 -17.68 -20.18
N LYS A 383 -6.74 -17.98 -20.81
CA LYS A 383 -7.60 -19.08 -20.37
C LYS A 383 -6.85 -20.42 -20.25
N ALA A 384 -6.03 -20.77 -21.25
CA ALA A 384 -5.35 -22.07 -21.29
C ALA A 384 -4.25 -22.16 -20.24
N LYS A 385 -3.46 -21.09 -20.05
CA LYS A 385 -2.43 -21.02 -18.99
C LYS A 385 -3.02 -21.02 -17.59
N ASN A 386 -4.16 -20.35 -17.39
CA ASN A 386 -4.89 -20.38 -16.13
C ASN A 386 -5.49 -21.77 -15.85
N ASP A 387 -6.02 -22.46 -16.88
CA ASP A 387 -6.50 -23.86 -16.75
C ASP A 387 -5.34 -24.80 -16.38
N TYR A 388 -4.17 -24.64 -17.02
CA TYR A 388 -2.96 -25.41 -16.75
C TYR A 388 -2.36 -25.11 -15.37
N THR A 389 -2.43 -23.86 -14.92
CA THR A 389 -2.03 -23.43 -13.56
C THR A 389 -2.85 -24.15 -12.50
N ILE A 390 -4.18 -24.20 -12.67
CA ILE A 390 -5.09 -24.90 -11.74
C ILE A 390 -4.78 -26.41 -11.74
N ALA A 391 -4.62 -27.01 -12.93
CA ALA A 391 -4.30 -28.43 -13.06
C ALA A 391 -2.95 -28.77 -12.38
N THR A 392 -1.92 -27.96 -12.59
CA THR A 392 -0.59 -28.13 -11.99
C THR A 392 -0.64 -27.97 -10.48
N ALA A 393 -1.29 -26.91 -9.96
CA ALA A 393 -1.43 -26.68 -8.52
C ALA A 393 -2.14 -27.85 -7.83
N ASN A 394 -3.27 -28.30 -8.38
CA ASN A 394 -4.00 -29.46 -7.87
C ASN A 394 -3.16 -30.75 -7.91
N TRP A 395 -2.42 -30.99 -9.00
CA TRP A 395 -1.56 -32.17 -9.15
C TRP A 395 -0.43 -32.24 -8.11
N ILE A 396 0.18 -31.09 -7.76
CA ILE A 396 1.20 -31.01 -6.70
C ILE A 396 0.63 -30.88 -5.28
N GLY A 397 -0.70 -30.94 -5.10
CA GLY A 397 -1.34 -30.81 -3.79
C GLY A 397 -1.32 -29.39 -3.20
N ARG A 398 -1.33 -28.36 -4.04
CA ARG A 398 -1.41 -26.94 -3.65
C ARG A 398 -2.78 -26.35 -3.99
N ASN A 399 -3.21 -25.36 -3.21
CA ASN A 399 -4.42 -24.61 -3.50
C ASN A 399 -4.16 -23.69 -4.72
N PRO A 400 -4.97 -23.76 -5.80
CA PRO A 400 -4.82 -22.85 -6.95
C PRO A 400 -4.87 -21.36 -6.57
N TYR A 401 -5.59 -20.99 -5.50
CA TYR A 401 -5.62 -19.61 -5.01
C TYR A 401 -4.31 -19.16 -4.33
N ASP A 402 -3.33 -20.03 -4.13
CA ASP A 402 -1.95 -19.62 -3.80
C ASP A 402 -1.19 -19.06 -5.02
N VAL A 403 -1.76 -19.20 -6.23
CA VAL A 403 -1.27 -18.53 -7.44
C VAL A 403 -2.04 -17.22 -7.67
N PHE A 404 -1.29 -16.15 -7.82
CA PHE A 404 -1.74 -14.78 -8.02
C PHE A 404 -1.43 -14.39 -9.48
N ALA A 405 -2.48 -14.23 -10.30
CA ALA A 405 -2.34 -13.81 -11.69
C ALA A 405 -1.94 -12.33 -11.76
N GLY A 406 -0.77 -12.04 -12.33
CA GLY A 406 -0.21 -10.70 -12.38
C GLY A 406 -1.02 -9.74 -13.26
N LEU A 407 -1.34 -8.57 -12.72
CA LEU A 407 -1.90 -7.43 -13.43
C LEU A 407 -0.83 -6.35 -13.52
N GLU A 408 -0.42 -5.95 -14.73
CA GLU A 408 0.54 -4.86 -14.93
C GLU A 408 -0.18 -3.50 -14.89
N LEU A 409 -0.24 -2.92 -13.70
CA LEU A 409 -0.94 -1.66 -13.44
C LEU A 409 -0.09 -0.41 -13.69
N GLN A 410 1.24 -0.55 -13.84
CA GLN A 410 2.11 0.55 -14.22
C GLN A 410 1.94 0.89 -15.70
N GLN A 411 2.18 -0.07 -16.60
CA GLN A 411 1.95 0.15 -18.04
C GLN A 411 0.45 0.24 -18.38
N GLY A 412 -0.41 -0.47 -17.63
CA GLY A 412 -1.87 -0.42 -17.82
C GLY A 412 -2.56 0.83 -17.27
N GLY A 413 -1.90 1.60 -16.39
CA GLY A 413 -2.44 2.84 -15.82
C GLY A 413 -3.52 2.60 -14.76
N SER A 414 -3.22 1.81 -13.74
CA SER A 414 -4.13 1.45 -12.63
C SER A 414 -5.43 0.79 -13.15
N TYR A 415 -6.62 1.25 -12.73
CA TYR A 415 -7.91 0.68 -13.13
C TYR A 415 -8.24 0.82 -14.64
N LYS A 416 -7.36 1.47 -15.43
CA LYS A 416 -7.47 1.55 -16.90
C LYS A 416 -6.86 0.32 -17.61
N THR A 417 -6.17 -0.54 -16.85
CA THR A 417 -5.49 -1.74 -17.35
C THR A 417 -6.45 -2.68 -18.09
N LYS A 418 -6.03 -3.15 -19.27
CA LYS A 418 -6.78 -4.12 -20.07
C LYS A 418 -6.55 -5.54 -19.57
N VAL A 419 -7.35 -5.94 -18.59
CA VAL A 419 -7.35 -7.29 -18.00
C VAL A 419 -8.27 -8.23 -18.79
N LYS A 420 -7.82 -9.45 -19.06
CA LYS A 420 -8.63 -10.51 -19.67
C LYS A 420 -9.57 -11.15 -18.64
N TRP A 421 -10.56 -10.39 -18.16
CA TRP A 421 -11.47 -10.87 -17.10
C TRP A 421 -12.17 -12.18 -17.47
N ASN A 422 -12.55 -12.36 -18.73
CA ASN A 422 -13.14 -13.58 -19.28
C ASN A 422 -12.22 -14.83 -19.17
N ASP A 423 -10.91 -14.65 -19.01
CA ASP A 423 -9.93 -15.73 -18.90
C ASP A 423 -9.65 -16.13 -17.43
N ILE A 424 -10.09 -15.35 -16.44
CA ILE A 424 -9.85 -15.57 -14.99
C ILE A 424 -11.15 -15.67 -14.15
N LEU A 425 -12.28 -15.26 -14.71
CA LEU A 425 -13.60 -15.53 -14.12
C LEU A 425 -14.13 -16.89 -14.60
N ASP A 426 -14.89 -17.57 -13.73
CA ASP A 426 -15.64 -18.78 -14.05
C ASP A 426 -16.98 -18.46 -14.74
N GLU A 427 -17.79 -19.49 -15.03
CA GLU A 427 -19.13 -19.36 -15.61
C GLU A 427 -20.11 -18.55 -14.75
N ASN A 428 -19.85 -18.40 -13.45
CA ASN A 428 -20.66 -17.64 -12.50
C ASN A 428 -20.19 -16.18 -12.36
N GLY A 429 -19.07 -15.81 -13.00
CA GLY A 429 -18.43 -14.51 -12.88
C GLY A 429 -17.55 -14.36 -11.64
N LYS A 430 -17.02 -15.45 -11.08
CA LYS A 430 -16.21 -15.48 -9.85
C LYS A 430 -14.76 -15.87 -10.16
N LEU A 431 -13.80 -15.36 -9.38
CA LEU A 431 -12.38 -15.62 -9.60
C LEU A 431 -11.99 -17.09 -9.39
N ARG A 432 -11.22 -17.65 -10.32
CA ARG A 432 -10.65 -19.02 -10.26
C ARG A 432 -9.18 -19.09 -9.83
N LEU A 433 -8.53 -17.94 -9.70
CA LEU A 433 -7.17 -17.72 -9.20
C LEU A 433 -7.16 -16.43 -8.37
N SER A 434 -6.09 -16.18 -7.62
CA SER A 434 -5.91 -14.91 -6.89
C SER A 434 -5.37 -13.80 -7.82
N LEU A 435 -5.39 -12.54 -7.37
CA LEU A 435 -4.94 -11.37 -8.16
C LEU A 435 -3.63 -10.78 -7.62
N GLY A 436 -2.59 -10.75 -8.46
CA GLY A 436 -1.32 -10.10 -8.17
C GLY A 436 -1.31 -8.68 -8.74
N LEU A 437 -1.34 -7.66 -7.89
CA LEU A 437 -1.34 -6.26 -8.32
C LEU A 437 0.11 -5.76 -8.41
N PHE A 438 0.66 -5.64 -9.62
CA PHE A 438 1.99 -5.06 -9.80
C PHE A 438 1.92 -3.54 -9.94
N ALA A 439 2.66 -2.83 -9.08
CA ALA A 439 2.76 -1.38 -9.01
C ALA A 439 1.40 -0.61 -8.96
N PRO A 440 0.44 -0.97 -8.08
CA PRO A 440 -0.82 -0.25 -7.94
C PRO A 440 -0.61 1.19 -7.45
N ASP A 441 0.52 1.50 -6.80
CA ASP A 441 0.95 2.86 -6.44
C ASP A 441 0.98 3.86 -7.63
N THR A 442 1.06 3.36 -8.86
CA THR A 442 0.85 4.12 -10.10
C THR A 442 -0.44 4.95 -10.06
N ILE A 443 -1.46 4.51 -9.31
CA ILE A 443 -2.71 5.24 -9.11
C ILE A 443 -2.52 6.68 -8.61
N THR A 444 -1.45 6.95 -7.85
CA THR A 444 -1.09 8.30 -7.38
C THR A 444 -0.82 9.30 -8.52
N SER A 445 -0.48 8.82 -9.71
CA SER A 445 -0.25 9.63 -10.91
C SER A 445 -1.53 10.02 -11.68
N LEU A 446 -2.66 9.35 -11.40
CA LEU A 446 -3.95 9.65 -12.05
C LEU A 446 -4.62 10.90 -11.46
N GLY A 447 -4.23 11.30 -10.25
CA GLY A 447 -4.72 12.47 -9.54
C GLY A 447 -3.68 13.58 -9.39
N LYS A 448 -4.11 14.79 -9.02
CA LYS A 448 -3.20 15.91 -8.71
C LYS A 448 -2.98 16.07 -7.20
N THR A 449 -4.01 15.79 -6.40
CA THR A 449 -4.09 16.02 -4.96
C THR A 449 -4.09 14.71 -4.15
N GLY A 450 -3.92 14.81 -2.82
CA GLY A 450 -4.09 13.67 -1.92
C GLY A 450 -5.55 13.23 -1.78
N GLU A 451 -6.53 14.12 -2.05
CA GLU A 451 -7.94 13.73 -2.15
C GLU A 451 -8.25 12.94 -3.42
N ASP A 452 -7.60 13.26 -4.54
CA ASP A 452 -7.76 12.48 -5.78
C ASP A 452 -7.23 11.06 -5.61
N TYR A 453 -6.17 10.85 -4.82
CA TYR A 453 -5.63 9.52 -4.53
C TYR A 453 -6.72 8.58 -3.99
N HIS A 454 -7.37 8.96 -2.89
CA HIS A 454 -8.45 8.16 -2.28
C HIS A 454 -9.63 7.92 -3.22
N LYS A 455 -10.03 8.93 -3.99
CA LYS A 455 -11.14 8.82 -4.97
C LYS A 455 -10.80 7.91 -6.15
N ASN A 456 -9.53 7.82 -6.55
CA ASN A 456 -9.09 6.86 -7.55
C ASN A 456 -9.00 5.44 -6.95
N GLU A 457 -8.51 5.30 -5.71
CA GLU A 457 -8.51 4.01 -5.00
C GLU A 457 -9.92 3.46 -4.81
N ASP A 458 -10.93 4.31 -4.59
CA ASP A 458 -12.34 3.90 -4.55
C ASP A 458 -12.80 3.28 -5.90
N ILE A 459 -12.38 3.83 -7.05
CA ILE A 459 -12.64 3.24 -8.37
C ILE A 459 -11.90 1.90 -8.52
N PHE A 460 -10.67 1.80 -8.00
CA PHE A 460 -9.86 0.59 -8.12
C PHE A 460 -10.41 -0.55 -7.26
N PHE A 461 -10.62 -0.29 -5.96
CA PHE A 461 -10.97 -1.31 -4.96
C PHE A 461 -12.46 -1.50 -4.77
N THR A 462 -13.31 -0.46 -4.76
CA THR A 462 -14.77 -0.68 -4.75
C THR A 462 -15.29 -0.91 -6.16
N GLY A 463 -14.89 -0.07 -7.12
CA GLY A 463 -15.36 -0.12 -8.50
C GLY A 463 -16.16 1.11 -8.92
N TYR A 464 -16.34 1.28 -10.23
CA TYR A 464 -17.04 2.43 -10.82
C TYR A 464 -18.48 2.64 -10.36
N GLN A 465 -19.14 1.60 -9.83
CA GLN A 465 -20.49 1.68 -9.27
C GLN A 465 -20.56 2.34 -7.88
N GLY A 466 -19.41 2.58 -7.23
CA GLY A 466 -19.31 3.32 -5.97
C GLY A 466 -19.85 2.63 -4.70
N ASP A 467 -20.43 1.43 -4.84
CA ASP A 467 -20.97 0.62 -3.74
C ASP A 467 -20.40 -0.82 -3.86
N PRO A 468 -19.76 -1.39 -2.82
CA PRO A 468 -19.14 -2.71 -2.91
C PRO A 468 -20.15 -3.85 -3.06
N THR A 469 -21.45 -3.61 -2.83
CA THR A 469 -22.52 -4.60 -3.11
C THR A 469 -22.97 -4.61 -4.57
N GLY A 470 -22.67 -3.53 -5.30
CA GLY A 470 -23.10 -3.35 -6.68
C GLY A 470 -22.29 -4.16 -7.69
N GLN A 471 -22.86 -4.32 -8.89
CA GLN A 471 -22.20 -4.93 -10.02
C GLN A 471 -21.45 -3.90 -10.88
N LYS A 472 -20.39 -4.35 -11.55
CA LYS A 472 -19.63 -3.52 -12.49
C LYS A 472 -20.57 -2.92 -13.55
N PRO A 473 -20.54 -1.60 -13.80
CA PRO A 473 -21.34 -0.97 -14.84
C PRO A 473 -21.11 -1.59 -16.23
N GLY A 474 -22.14 -1.56 -17.09
CA GLY A 474 -22.08 -2.15 -18.43
C GLY A 474 -21.14 -1.41 -19.39
N ASP A 475 -20.88 -0.13 -19.13
CA ASP A 475 -20.04 0.79 -19.91
C ASP A 475 -18.59 0.87 -19.37
N LYS A 476 -18.14 -0.15 -18.61
CA LYS A 476 -16.84 -0.21 -17.96
C LYS A 476 -16.21 -1.60 -18.08
N ASP A 477 -14.90 -1.66 -18.30
CA ASP A 477 -14.14 -2.91 -18.36
C ASP A 477 -13.66 -3.37 -16.96
N TRP A 478 -13.37 -2.42 -16.07
CA TRP A 478 -12.74 -2.69 -14.77
C TRP A 478 -13.73 -3.20 -13.73
N TYR A 479 -13.47 -4.40 -13.19
CA TYR A 479 -14.10 -4.86 -11.96
C TYR A 479 -13.37 -4.28 -10.75
N GLY A 480 -14.08 -3.56 -9.90
CA GLY A 480 -13.54 -3.20 -8.59
C GLY A 480 -13.26 -4.44 -7.76
N ILE A 481 -12.16 -4.44 -6.99
CA ILE A 481 -11.72 -5.61 -6.22
C ILE A 481 -12.83 -6.17 -5.31
N ALA A 482 -13.64 -5.32 -4.67
CA ALA A 482 -14.77 -5.66 -3.82
C ALA A 482 -15.89 -6.45 -4.52
N ASN A 483 -15.99 -6.33 -5.86
CA ASN A 483 -16.93 -7.12 -6.64
C ASN A 483 -16.49 -8.61 -6.69
N LEU A 484 -15.18 -8.87 -6.64
CA LEU A 484 -14.59 -10.20 -6.88
C LEU A 484 -13.97 -10.86 -5.63
N VAL A 485 -13.62 -10.07 -4.60
CA VAL A 485 -12.93 -10.54 -3.39
C VAL A 485 -13.62 -10.04 -2.12
N ALA A 486 -13.82 -10.95 -1.17
CA ALA A 486 -14.47 -10.67 0.11
C ALA A 486 -13.66 -9.71 1.00
N ASP A 487 -14.36 -8.83 1.71
CA ASP A 487 -13.75 -8.01 2.76
C ASP A 487 -13.35 -8.82 4.01
N ARG A 488 -12.32 -8.33 4.69
CA ARG A 488 -11.85 -8.79 6.00
C ARG A 488 -11.71 -7.60 6.95
N THR A 489 -12.05 -7.79 8.23
CA THR A 489 -12.02 -6.74 9.24
C THR A 489 -11.08 -7.07 10.42
N PRO A 490 -10.25 -6.11 10.88
CA PRO A 490 -9.50 -6.21 12.15
C PRO A 490 -10.33 -5.77 13.37
N ALA A 491 -11.57 -5.28 13.19
CA ALA A 491 -12.44 -4.79 14.26
C ALA A 491 -13.08 -5.96 15.05
N VAL A 492 -12.26 -6.67 15.82
CA VAL A 492 -12.59 -7.90 16.56
C VAL A 492 -12.15 -7.80 18.01
N GLY A 493 -12.94 -8.32 18.96
CA GLY A 493 -12.62 -8.34 20.40
C GLY A 493 -13.58 -7.46 21.21
N ASN A 494 -13.10 -6.78 22.26
CA ASN A 494 -13.94 -5.93 23.12
C ASN A 494 -13.73 -4.42 22.89
N THR A 495 -12.69 -4.04 22.15
CA THR A 495 -12.33 -2.64 21.91
C THR A 495 -12.03 -2.41 20.43
N PHE A 496 -12.76 -1.50 19.81
CA PHE A 496 -12.46 -0.94 18.49
C PHE A 496 -12.49 0.58 18.56
N THR A 497 -11.55 1.24 17.88
CA THR A 497 -11.55 2.70 17.77
C THR A 497 -10.95 3.16 16.46
N THR A 498 -11.50 4.24 15.91
CA THR A 498 -10.99 4.92 14.72
C THR A 498 -11.38 6.40 14.74
N SER A 499 -10.47 7.25 14.29
CA SER A 499 -10.75 8.66 13.94
C SER A 499 -10.58 8.90 12.44
N PHE A 500 -10.68 7.83 11.64
CA PHE A 500 -10.55 7.83 10.18
C PHE A 500 -9.19 8.33 9.65
N ASN A 501 -8.17 8.32 10.51
CA ASN A 501 -6.83 8.78 10.16
C ASN A 501 -6.22 7.92 9.03
N THR A 502 -6.08 8.49 7.84
CA THR A 502 -5.50 7.87 6.65
C THR A 502 -3.96 7.85 6.64
N GLY A 503 -3.30 8.29 7.71
CA GLY A 503 -1.84 8.31 7.82
C GLY A 503 -1.18 9.53 7.16
N HIS A 504 -1.97 10.47 6.63
CA HIS A 504 -1.52 11.76 6.11
C HIS A 504 -2.60 12.83 6.32
N GLY A 505 -2.24 14.10 6.13
CA GLY A 505 -3.22 15.19 6.15
C GLY A 505 -2.63 16.54 5.74
N LYS A 506 -3.52 17.47 5.35
CA LYS A 506 -3.17 18.88 5.12
C LYS A 506 -2.87 19.63 6.42
N LYS A 507 -3.41 19.13 7.53
CA LYS A 507 -3.26 19.60 8.92
C LYS A 507 -3.35 18.37 9.84
N TRP A 508 -3.02 18.53 11.12
CA TRP A 508 -3.35 17.55 12.17
C TRP A 508 -4.30 18.20 13.18
N PHE A 509 -5.46 17.59 13.38
CA PHE A 509 -6.47 18.02 14.34
C PHE A 509 -6.37 17.23 15.65
N VAL A 510 -6.66 17.90 16.77
CA VAL A 510 -6.77 17.32 18.11
C VAL A 510 -8.08 17.80 18.74
N ASP A 511 -8.95 16.86 19.09
CA ASP A 511 -10.29 17.08 19.65
C ASP A 511 -11.09 18.20 18.92
N GLY A 512 -11.07 18.17 17.58
CA GLY A 512 -11.79 19.10 16.70
C GLY A 512 -11.09 20.43 16.41
N LYS A 513 -9.82 20.60 16.81
CA LYS A 513 -9.05 21.84 16.64
C LYS A 513 -7.73 21.58 15.95
N VAL A 514 -7.31 22.46 15.04
CA VAL A 514 -5.99 22.38 14.40
C VAL A 514 -4.89 22.45 15.46
N SER A 515 -3.98 21.49 15.44
CA SER A 515 -2.78 21.45 16.31
C SER A 515 -1.47 21.42 15.52
N LYS A 516 -1.46 20.86 14.31
CA LYS A 516 -0.39 21.04 13.31
C LYS A 516 -1.02 21.73 12.11
N ASP A 517 -0.58 22.95 11.83
CA ASP A 517 -1.19 23.78 10.78
C ASP A 517 -0.56 23.58 9.39
N SER A 518 0.28 22.55 9.25
CA SER A 518 1.00 22.17 8.03
C SER A 518 0.70 20.73 7.61
N GLU A 519 1.05 20.41 6.36
CA GLU A 519 0.94 19.08 5.80
C GLU A 519 1.88 18.05 6.44
N TRP A 520 1.53 16.76 6.28
CA TRP A 520 2.28 15.61 6.78
C TRP A 520 1.82 14.29 6.17
N ASN A 521 2.72 13.30 6.18
CA ASN A 521 2.42 11.87 6.10
C ASN A 521 3.30 11.11 7.11
N TYR A 522 2.68 10.28 7.94
CA TYR A 522 3.33 9.47 8.98
C TYR A 522 2.51 8.18 9.16
N ARG A 523 2.61 7.25 8.20
CA ARG A 523 1.65 6.13 8.06
C ARG A 523 1.67 5.11 9.21
N SER A 524 2.66 5.17 10.10
CA SER A 524 2.63 4.43 11.37
C SER A 524 1.37 4.71 12.19
N VAL A 525 0.72 5.88 12.03
CA VAL A 525 -0.57 6.21 12.68
C VAL A 525 -1.83 5.94 11.83
N SER A 526 -1.72 5.32 10.65
CA SER A 526 -2.87 4.93 9.82
C SER A 526 -3.84 4.04 10.61
N GLY A 527 -5.10 4.46 10.70
CA GLY A 527 -6.15 3.78 11.43
C GLY A 527 -6.77 2.62 10.64
N VAL A 528 -7.94 2.19 11.12
CA VAL A 528 -8.84 1.30 10.39
C VAL A 528 -9.92 2.16 9.76
N LEU A 529 -9.99 2.15 8.43
CA LEU A 529 -10.94 2.91 7.62
C LEU A 529 -12.19 2.06 7.30
N PRO A 530 -13.30 2.65 6.83
CA PRO A 530 -14.54 1.92 6.56
C PRO A 530 -14.31 0.70 5.67
N THR A 531 -14.84 -0.45 6.10
CA THR A 531 -14.83 -1.71 5.34
C THR A 531 -15.49 -1.52 3.98
N TRP A 532 -16.57 -0.72 3.94
CA TRP A 532 -17.38 -0.50 2.74
C TRP A 532 -17.40 0.99 2.36
N ARG A 533 -16.94 1.29 1.13
CA ARG A 533 -16.84 2.65 0.57
C ARG A 533 -17.50 2.71 -0.80
N TRP A 534 -18.81 2.92 -0.89
CA TRP A 534 -19.77 3.19 0.20
C TRP A 534 -21.04 2.36 0.01
N TRP A 535 -21.35 1.50 0.99
CA TRP A 535 -22.58 0.71 0.94
C TRP A 535 -23.76 1.54 1.45
N GLN A 536 -24.65 1.94 0.53
CA GLN A 536 -25.70 2.93 0.79
C GLN A 536 -27.08 2.48 0.29
N THR A 537 -28.13 2.66 1.10
CA THR A 537 -29.52 2.63 0.62
C THR A 537 -30.25 3.91 0.98
N SER A 538 -31.24 4.29 0.18
CA SER A 538 -32.05 5.50 0.36
C SER A 538 -33.45 5.26 -0.20
N THR A 539 -34.46 5.92 0.38
CA THR A 539 -35.80 6.01 -0.20
C THR A 539 -35.87 6.95 -1.42
N GLY A 540 -34.80 7.72 -1.67
CA GLY A 540 -34.65 8.63 -2.79
C GLY A 540 -33.19 8.78 -3.20
N GLU A 541 -32.70 10.01 -3.33
CA GLU A 541 -31.30 10.29 -3.65
C GLU A 541 -30.35 9.92 -2.48
N LYS A 542 -29.09 9.65 -2.80
CA LYS A 542 -28.06 9.27 -1.82
C LYS A 542 -27.13 10.46 -1.54
N LEU A 543 -26.85 10.73 -0.27
CA LEU A 543 -25.79 11.65 0.15
C LEU A 543 -24.44 11.17 -0.39
N ARG A 544 -23.60 12.10 -0.85
CA ARG A 544 -22.21 11.80 -1.20
C ARG A 544 -21.40 11.60 0.07
N ALA A 545 -20.82 10.41 0.22
CA ALA A 545 -19.79 10.12 1.21
C ALA A 545 -18.38 10.39 0.63
N GLU A 546 -17.52 11.07 1.38
CA GLU A 546 -16.10 11.23 1.06
C GLU A 546 -15.26 11.55 2.30
N TYR A 547 -13.94 11.42 2.21
CA TYR A 547 -13.02 11.93 3.24
C TYR A 547 -12.94 13.46 3.21
N ASP A 548 -12.89 14.07 4.38
CA ASP A 548 -12.78 15.52 4.56
C ASP A 548 -11.47 15.88 5.25
N PHE A 549 -10.50 16.35 4.46
CA PHE A 549 -9.19 16.83 4.90
C PHE A 549 -9.19 18.30 5.34
N THR A 550 -10.35 18.96 5.35
CA THR A 550 -10.51 20.36 5.74
C THR A 550 -10.95 20.53 7.19
N ASP A 551 -11.63 19.53 7.75
CA ASP A 551 -12.16 19.51 9.12
C ASP A 551 -12.14 18.09 9.68
N ALA A 552 -11.48 17.88 10.83
CA ALA A 552 -11.36 16.57 11.46
C ALA A 552 -11.41 16.66 12.99
N TYR A 553 -11.79 15.56 13.65
CA TYR A 553 -11.76 15.49 15.10
C TYR A 553 -10.34 15.16 15.61
N ASN A 554 -9.77 14.04 15.18
CA ASN A 554 -8.41 13.61 15.55
C ASN A 554 -7.66 13.04 14.34
N GLY A 555 -6.49 13.59 14.01
CA GLY A 555 -5.69 13.18 12.84
C GLY A 555 -5.88 14.10 11.63
N GLY A 556 -5.80 13.55 10.41
CA GLY A 556 -5.73 14.32 9.16
C GLY A 556 -7.06 14.59 8.45
N ASN A 557 -8.09 13.78 8.71
CA ASN A 557 -9.38 13.84 8.01
C ASN A 557 -10.53 13.31 8.87
N SER A 558 -11.78 13.66 8.51
CA SER A 558 -13.01 13.00 8.96
C SER A 558 -13.72 12.29 7.80
N LEU A 559 -14.87 11.66 8.05
CA LEU A 559 -15.83 11.29 7.00
C LEU A 559 -16.88 12.39 6.88
N LYS A 560 -17.22 12.79 5.66
CA LYS A 560 -18.27 13.77 5.36
C LYS A 560 -19.36 13.15 4.50
N PHE A 561 -20.60 13.43 4.86
CA PHE A 561 -21.81 13.05 4.14
C PHE A 561 -22.55 14.32 3.75
N SER A 562 -22.70 14.58 2.46
CA SER A 562 -23.21 15.87 1.96
C SER A 562 -23.94 15.78 0.63
N GLY A 563 -24.87 16.72 0.40
CA GLY A 563 -25.62 16.85 -0.85
C GLY A 563 -26.81 17.79 -0.69
N ASP A 564 -27.50 18.07 -1.80
CA ASP A 564 -28.83 18.66 -1.72
C ASP A 564 -29.86 17.56 -1.45
N VAL A 565 -30.67 17.72 -0.40
CA VAL A 565 -31.78 16.81 -0.12
C VAL A 565 -33.04 17.44 -0.70
N ALA A 566 -33.64 16.77 -1.69
CA ALA A 566 -34.79 17.32 -2.43
C ALA A 566 -36.13 17.28 -1.67
N GLY A 567 -36.26 16.42 -0.66
CA GLY A 567 -37.52 16.19 0.06
C GLY A 567 -37.38 15.14 1.16
N LYS A 568 -38.50 14.68 1.72
CA LYS A 568 -38.50 13.68 2.80
C LYS A 568 -37.75 12.41 2.35
N THR A 569 -36.67 12.07 3.05
CA THR A 569 -35.73 11.02 2.63
C THR A 569 -35.14 10.32 3.85
N ASP A 570 -35.25 8.99 3.87
CA ASP A 570 -34.63 8.11 4.86
C ASP A 570 -33.52 7.31 4.17
N GLN A 571 -32.30 7.32 4.71
CA GLN A 571 -31.14 6.68 4.07
C GLN A 571 -30.07 6.23 5.06
N ASP A 572 -29.18 5.34 4.64
CA ASP A 572 -28.05 4.88 5.45
C ASP A 572 -26.74 4.71 4.70
N VAL A 573 -25.66 4.66 5.48
CA VAL A 573 -24.32 4.28 5.04
C VAL A 573 -23.78 3.22 6.01
N ARG A 574 -23.58 2.01 5.52
CA ARG A 574 -22.95 0.91 6.28
C ARG A 574 -21.45 1.07 6.17
N LEU A 575 -20.77 1.15 7.31
CA LEU A 575 -19.36 1.58 7.37
C LEU A 575 -18.40 0.43 7.67
N TYR A 576 -18.70 -0.38 8.69
CA TYR A 576 -17.77 -1.39 9.21
C TYR A 576 -18.42 -2.76 9.31
N SER A 577 -17.71 -3.79 8.86
CA SER A 577 -17.87 -5.16 9.36
C SER A 577 -17.07 -5.31 10.65
N THR A 578 -17.59 -6.06 11.62
CA THR A 578 -16.99 -6.22 12.95
C THR A 578 -17.22 -7.63 13.52
N LYS A 579 -16.60 -7.92 14.68
CA LYS A 579 -17.05 -8.93 15.65
C LYS A 579 -16.66 -8.48 17.05
N LEU A 580 -17.48 -7.60 17.62
CA LEU A 580 -17.21 -6.96 18.90
C LEU A 580 -18.12 -7.53 19.99
N GLU A 581 -17.54 -8.17 21.00
CA GLU A 581 -18.30 -8.77 22.09
C GLU A 581 -18.70 -7.69 23.11
N VAL A 582 -19.98 -7.67 23.50
CA VAL A 582 -20.54 -6.60 24.34
C VAL A 582 -20.69 -7.07 25.78
N THR A 583 -20.36 -6.19 26.72
CA THR A 583 -20.42 -6.41 28.18
C THR A 583 -21.20 -5.29 28.87
N GLU A 584 -21.53 -5.47 30.14
CA GLU A 584 -22.11 -4.44 31.04
C GLU A 584 -21.30 -3.12 31.12
N LYS A 585 -20.04 -3.13 30.69
CA LYS A 585 -19.15 -1.95 30.69
C LYS A 585 -18.98 -1.33 29.31
N THR A 586 -19.46 -1.99 28.26
CA THR A 586 -19.21 -1.57 26.89
C THR A 586 -19.99 -0.31 26.58
N LYS A 587 -19.29 0.69 26.04
CA LYS A 587 -19.84 1.97 25.64
C LYS A 587 -19.49 2.29 24.21
N LEU A 588 -20.38 3.04 23.58
CA LEU A 588 -20.13 3.74 22.33
C LEU A 588 -19.62 5.16 22.65
N ARG A 589 -18.58 5.62 21.95
CA ARG A 589 -18.23 7.04 21.86
C ARG A 589 -18.21 7.49 20.40
N VAL A 590 -18.89 8.59 20.09
CA VAL A 590 -19.01 9.14 18.73
C VAL A 590 -18.65 10.62 18.74
N ALA A 591 -17.62 11.00 17.98
CA ALA A 591 -17.35 12.41 17.70
C ALA A 591 -17.91 12.81 16.34
N HIS A 592 -18.77 13.82 16.31
CA HIS A 592 -19.48 14.25 15.10
C HIS A 592 -19.76 15.77 15.10
N LYS A 593 -20.21 16.28 13.95
CA LYS A 593 -20.45 17.70 13.69
C LYS A 593 -21.48 17.91 12.58
N ARG A 594 -22.23 19.01 12.65
CA ARG A 594 -23.30 19.45 11.73
C ARG A 594 -24.50 18.48 11.73
N GLY A 595 -25.14 18.25 10.58
CA GLY A 595 -26.39 17.50 10.44
C GLY A 595 -27.67 18.34 10.60
N LYS A 596 -27.57 19.68 10.58
CA LYS A 596 -28.72 20.59 10.67
C LYS A 596 -29.77 20.28 9.59
N GLY A 597 -31.03 20.18 9.99
CA GLY A 597 -32.14 19.81 9.09
C GLY A 597 -32.40 18.31 8.96
N SER A 598 -31.66 17.47 9.71
CA SER A 598 -31.86 16.02 9.79
C SER A 598 -31.95 15.53 11.23
N LYS A 599 -32.32 14.26 11.40
CA LYS A 599 -31.88 13.43 12.53
C LYS A 599 -30.85 12.44 12.02
N VAL A 600 -29.82 12.15 12.83
CA VAL A 600 -28.79 11.15 12.49
C VAL A 600 -28.66 10.17 13.65
N TYR A 601 -28.55 8.89 13.30
CA TYR A 601 -28.44 7.80 14.25
C TYR A 601 -27.21 6.95 13.92
N MET A 602 -26.59 6.39 14.94
CA MET A 602 -25.71 5.24 14.79
C MET A 602 -26.47 3.97 15.16
N ALA A 603 -26.36 2.95 14.31
CA ALA A 603 -27.01 1.66 14.51
C ALA A 603 -26.02 0.50 14.36
N PHE A 604 -26.23 -0.56 15.13
CA PHE A 604 -25.43 -1.78 15.10
C PHE A 604 -26.23 -2.97 14.62
N SER A 605 -25.57 -3.85 13.87
CA SER A 605 -26.10 -5.20 13.64
C SER A 605 -25.59 -6.12 14.73
N THR A 606 -26.49 -6.86 15.38
CA THR A 606 -26.16 -7.92 16.35
C THR A 606 -26.18 -9.32 15.72
N THR A 607 -26.29 -9.41 14.39
CA THR A 607 -26.39 -10.65 13.61
C THR A 607 -25.31 -10.75 12.52
N PRO A 608 -24.75 -11.95 12.22
CA PRO A 608 -23.67 -12.09 11.24
C PRO A 608 -24.05 -11.74 9.79
N ASP A 609 -25.33 -11.71 9.45
CA ASP A 609 -25.89 -11.36 8.14
C ASP A 609 -26.30 -9.87 8.04
N TYR A 610 -25.83 -9.05 8.97
CA TYR A 610 -25.90 -7.58 8.94
C TYR A 610 -27.33 -6.99 8.99
N LYS A 611 -28.25 -7.61 9.74
CA LYS A 611 -29.57 -7.03 10.04
C LYS A 611 -29.51 -6.00 11.17
N PHE A 612 -30.27 -4.92 11.04
CA PHE A 612 -30.33 -3.79 11.98
C PHE A 612 -31.72 -3.66 12.63
N ASP A 613 -32.29 -4.81 13.01
CA ASP A 613 -33.64 -5.00 13.57
C ASP A 613 -33.69 -4.98 15.11
N ASP A 614 -32.53 -4.94 15.77
CA ASP A 614 -32.37 -4.88 17.23
C ASP A 614 -32.59 -3.44 17.75
N ALA A 615 -33.75 -3.17 18.37
CA ALA A 615 -34.12 -1.81 18.82
C ALA A 615 -33.15 -1.21 19.85
N ASP A 616 -32.54 -2.02 20.71
CA ASP A 616 -31.55 -1.58 21.69
C ASP A 616 -30.24 -1.11 21.03
N ALA A 617 -30.02 -1.49 19.76
CA ALA A 617 -28.81 -1.23 18.99
C ALA A 617 -28.82 0.11 18.22
N TRP A 618 -29.82 0.95 18.42
CA TRP A 618 -29.92 2.29 17.82
C TRP A 618 -29.62 3.38 18.85
N LYS A 619 -28.90 4.44 18.43
CA LYS A 619 -28.56 5.62 19.22
C LYS A 619 -28.71 6.88 18.37
N GLU A 620 -29.65 7.75 18.72
CA GLU A 620 -29.81 9.09 18.11
C GLU A 620 -28.66 10.01 18.57
N LEU A 621 -28.10 10.80 17.65
CA LEU A 621 -27.00 11.72 17.93
C LEU A 621 -27.53 13.15 18.22
N THR A 622 -26.98 13.81 19.24
CA THR A 622 -27.36 15.19 19.59
C THR A 622 -26.62 16.19 18.70
N LEU A 623 -27.22 16.52 17.56
CA LEU A 623 -26.58 17.31 16.50
C LEU A 623 -26.28 18.76 16.90
N SER A 624 -25.12 19.27 16.46
CA SER A 624 -24.73 20.68 16.63
C SER A 624 -23.76 21.12 15.53
N ASP A 625 -23.68 22.43 15.25
CA ASP A 625 -22.75 22.98 14.25
C ASP A 625 -21.25 22.79 14.63
N ASN A 626 -20.96 22.42 15.89
CA ASN A 626 -19.61 22.24 16.43
C ASN A 626 -19.27 20.75 16.66
N TRP A 627 -17.97 20.45 16.74
CA TRP A 627 -17.50 19.12 17.13
C TRP A 627 -17.98 18.80 18.55
N THR A 628 -18.77 17.74 18.67
CA THR A 628 -19.16 17.13 19.95
C THR A 628 -18.55 15.72 20.02
N ASN A 629 -18.54 15.13 21.21
CA ASN A 629 -18.14 13.73 21.41
C ASN A 629 -19.05 13.13 22.49
N GLU A 630 -20.04 12.36 22.05
CA GLU A 630 -21.07 11.78 22.90
C GLU A 630 -20.67 10.38 23.35
N GLU A 631 -21.06 9.98 24.57
CA GLU A 631 -20.89 8.63 25.10
C GLU A 631 -22.26 8.01 25.38
N PHE A 632 -22.50 6.80 24.87
CA PHE A 632 -23.74 6.05 25.06
C PHE A 632 -23.43 4.71 25.73
N ASP A 633 -24.27 4.32 26.67
CA ASP A 633 -24.22 2.99 27.27
C ASP A 633 -24.73 1.92 26.29
N LEU A 634 -24.04 0.79 26.21
CA LEU A 634 -24.44 -0.40 25.45
C LEU A 634 -24.69 -1.62 26.36
N SER A 635 -24.79 -1.44 27.68
CA SER A 635 -25.13 -2.49 28.65
C SER A 635 -26.39 -3.29 28.29
N SER A 636 -27.41 -2.67 27.68
CA SER A 636 -28.61 -3.38 27.19
C SER A 636 -28.34 -4.40 26.07
N LEU A 637 -27.16 -4.36 25.46
CA LEU A 637 -26.68 -5.34 24.47
C LEU A 637 -25.68 -6.34 25.08
N ALA A 638 -25.45 -6.34 26.39
CA ALA A 638 -24.48 -7.24 27.03
C ALA A 638 -24.76 -8.72 26.71
N GLY A 639 -23.70 -9.47 26.40
CA GLY A 639 -23.78 -10.86 25.93
C GLY A 639 -24.12 -11.03 24.44
N LYS A 640 -24.48 -9.96 23.72
CA LYS A 640 -24.56 -9.96 22.24
C LYS A 640 -23.19 -9.66 21.62
N THR A 641 -23.08 -9.89 20.32
CA THR A 641 -21.91 -9.51 19.50
C THR A 641 -22.33 -8.51 18.43
N ILE A 642 -21.61 -7.39 18.29
CA ILE A 642 -21.81 -6.43 17.19
C ILE A 642 -21.04 -6.90 15.95
N TYR A 643 -21.74 -7.05 14.83
CA TYR A 643 -21.22 -7.53 13.54
C TYR A 643 -21.13 -6.46 12.45
N ALA A 644 -21.87 -5.35 12.57
CA ALA A 644 -21.70 -4.21 11.68
C ALA A 644 -22.09 -2.87 12.35
N VAL A 645 -21.55 -1.77 11.80
CA VAL A 645 -21.87 -0.39 12.19
C VAL A 645 -22.37 0.41 10.99
N LYS A 646 -23.47 1.15 11.14
CA LYS A 646 -23.97 2.08 10.12
C LYS A 646 -24.37 3.44 10.71
N LEU A 647 -24.38 4.46 9.86
CA LEU A 647 -25.14 5.70 10.09
C LEU A 647 -26.50 5.61 9.38
N PHE A 648 -27.54 6.18 9.98
CA PHE A 648 -28.86 6.36 9.38
C PHE A 648 -29.28 7.82 9.49
N PHE A 649 -29.94 8.35 8.46
CA PHE A 649 -30.28 9.76 8.29
C PHE A 649 -31.75 9.90 7.94
N GLU A 650 -32.48 10.71 8.71
CA GLU A 650 -33.88 11.10 8.44
C GLU A 650 -33.91 12.58 8.06
N HIS A 651 -34.55 12.90 6.94
CA HIS A 651 -34.85 14.28 6.55
C HIS A 651 -36.36 14.40 6.36
N GLU A 652 -36.99 15.38 7.01
CA GLU A 652 -38.45 15.59 6.89
C GLU A 652 -38.87 16.42 5.67
N GLY A 653 -37.91 17.00 4.96
CA GLY A 653 -38.15 17.87 3.82
C GLY A 653 -36.85 18.26 3.11
N ALA A 654 -36.93 19.25 2.23
CA ALA A 654 -35.78 19.69 1.46
C ALA A 654 -34.73 20.38 2.36
N VAL A 655 -33.45 20.03 2.17
CA VAL A 655 -32.31 20.67 2.85
C VAL A 655 -31.22 20.95 1.81
N LYS A 656 -31.06 22.24 1.48
CA LYS A 656 -30.01 22.73 0.59
C LYS A 656 -28.64 22.65 1.29
N ASP A 657 -27.63 22.20 0.56
CA ASP A 657 -26.24 22.11 1.00
C ASP A 657 -26.07 21.36 2.34
N TYR A 658 -26.81 20.25 2.51
CA TYR A 658 -26.73 19.42 3.71
C TYR A 658 -25.30 18.89 3.90
N GLN A 659 -24.83 18.89 5.15
CA GLN A 659 -23.56 18.30 5.54
C GLN A 659 -23.62 17.75 6.97
N PHE A 660 -23.09 16.55 7.16
CA PHE A 660 -22.76 15.92 8.44
C PHE A 660 -21.33 15.34 8.38
N ASN A 661 -20.56 15.48 9.46
CA ASN A 661 -19.21 14.91 9.56
C ASN A 661 -19.13 13.93 10.75
N LEU A 662 -18.60 12.72 10.50
CA LEU A 662 -18.23 11.74 11.52
C LEU A 662 -16.70 11.76 11.69
N GLY A 663 -16.22 12.13 12.88
CA GLY A 663 -14.80 12.35 13.17
C GLY A 663 -14.17 11.33 14.12
N GLN A 664 -14.95 10.61 14.92
CA GLN A 664 -14.46 9.47 15.69
C GLN A 664 -15.57 8.45 15.98
N LEU A 665 -15.19 7.18 16.04
CA LEU A 665 -15.99 6.04 16.47
C LEU A 665 -15.17 5.17 17.42
N THR A 666 -15.72 4.87 18.61
CA THR A 666 -15.14 3.92 19.57
C THR A 666 -16.23 3.03 20.15
N ILE A 667 -16.01 1.72 20.19
CA ILE A 667 -16.81 0.76 20.98
C ILE A 667 -15.83 0.06 21.93
N SER A 668 -16.02 0.17 23.24
CA SER A 668 -15.01 -0.24 24.24
C SER A 668 -15.63 -0.55 25.60
N ASP A 669 -15.16 -1.59 26.28
CA ASP A 669 -15.42 -1.88 27.71
C ASP A 669 -14.45 -1.17 28.68
N ASN A 670 -13.64 -0.26 28.15
CA ASN A 670 -12.60 0.56 28.79
C ASN A 670 -12.73 2.05 28.39
#